data_AF-A0A8J3UFA1-F1
#
_entry.id   AF-A0A8J3UFA1-F1
#
_cell.length_a   1.000
_cell.length_b   1.000
_cell.length_c   1.000
_cell.angle_alpha   90.00
_cell.angle_beta   90.00
_cell.angle_gamma   90.00
#
_symmetry.space_group_name_H-M   'P 1'
#
loop_
_entity.id
_entity.type
_entity.pdbx_description
1 polymer ?
#
loop_
_entity_poly.entity_id
_entity_poly.type
_entity_poly.pdbx_seq_one_letter_code
_entity_poly.pdbx_strand_id
1 'polypeptide(L)'
;MDVDIWAWVGGTQRELHEAGNAGLAMALGDVPGQALEGRYAQLDVVAPAVAQHAETLGLPWLELFVRYWHLLGRVGDRANGAVALGDASDLAEFAKRDDVRDCPAAPAAVEALAMAQANTDGPGYAEARLAALGEALDGVEPDSLVFSGLTTQYVAALLDAGRPEEAVTYAEAAIGRLGKAGREASWELGAAAARALLAAGRGEDALSALEAATGFKPDDPVAKGRREALLTSLILGTLGRMEGAYEALPDLDVVGDHPRDWVEWSRAIGLLANSGSIANTWQLGRILGQWITYFETMGGHRARFELALAAGHLAVARQGIWQARLLADQAEAVLPALTSTDGLPERIAELRAAADGAAEIPAPGGADELVALFDAEDGQSADPERWVGWLAPHSGKDLEITRRHTTTLGFLGYPSIGADVYWKVIVEDGDPATASEADIAYLSGLLIEAGQDDRVEQLAARLPAAGSHLALARLYRARERWAEAAAEAEAAVAAEESVESRRLWSVAAQQLGDNAAAAEILRPLLDSDEAEEEDIWRLIVAATAAEDWATVHAAAAKLNLPIQTAEGPIDEQWHLIRAVLPAPDGSRREVLALRTGPATARLAVPQPRGMEYNAGDVIVFDPRPLEPIPEDPKEQEDFVIPFAGVTMLRPGGFTSWFFDGVAPTEHEWTEFNEVLAERGWPMWVYSDENYGVTHPVSGERLPGVFGWIAVPPTVEPAELDAVLDDATEQWTHPVTWVDLAREVGVEVERHERIAKEYGL
;
A
#
# COMPACT_ATOMS: atom_id res chain seq x y z
N MET A 1 38.30 14.68 -11.77
CA MET A 1 37.15 15.35 -12.40
C MET A 1 35.95 14.79 -11.69
N ASP A 2 35.31 15.58 -10.84
CA ASP A 2 34.07 15.21 -10.15
C ASP A 2 33.02 14.89 -11.21
N VAL A 3 32.58 13.64 -11.28
CA VAL A 3 31.35 13.29 -11.98
C VAL A 3 30.32 13.09 -10.90
N ASP A 4 29.61 14.17 -10.57
CA ASP A 4 28.37 14.09 -9.83
C ASP A 4 27.36 13.32 -10.69
N ILE A 5 26.87 12.17 -10.20
CA ILE A 5 25.89 11.34 -10.91
C ILE A 5 24.66 12.16 -11.26
N TRP A 6 24.29 13.19 -10.49
CA TRP A 6 23.15 14.05 -10.79
C TRP A 6 23.47 15.07 -11.88
N ALA A 7 24.70 15.59 -11.92
CA ALA A 7 25.16 16.42 -13.03
C ALA A 7 25.21 15.62 -14.34
N TRP A 8 25.57 14.34 -14.26
CA TRP A 8 25.59 13.43 -15.39
C TRP A 8 24.19 12.93 -15.79
N VAL A 9 23.31 12.61 -14.83
CA VAL A 9 21.89 12.31 -15.08
C VAL A 9 21.26 13.50 -15.78
N GLY A 10 21.44 14.72 -15.26
CA GLY A 10 20.96 15.93 -15.91
C GLY A 10 21.58 16.19 -17.29
N GLY A 11 22.84 15.79 -17.51
CA GLY A 11 23.47 15.78 -18.82
C GLY A 11 22.81 14.83 -19.80
N THR A 12 22.59 13.58 -19.36
CA THR A 12 22.02 12.53 -20.20
C THR A 12 20.53 12.74 -20.45
N GLN A 13 19.79 13.33 -19.50
CA GLN A 13 18.42 13.79 -19.71
C GLN A 13 18.33 14.79 -20.86
N ARG A 14 19.27 15.75 -20.93
CA ARG A 14 19.33 16.71 -22.04
C ARG A 14 19.62 16.00 -23.37
N GLU A 15 20.61 15.11 -23.40
CA GLU A 15 20.95 14.35 -24.61
C GLU A 15 19.79 13.48 -25.11
N LEU A 16 19.07 12.80 -24.20
CA LEU A 16 17.89 12.01 -24.51
C LEU A 16 16.74 12.87 -25.03
N HIS A 17 16.51 14.04 -24.42
CA HIS A 17 15.50 14.99 -24.86
C HIS A 17 15.81 15.54 -26.27
N GLU A 18 17.07 15.95 -26.53
CA GLU A 18 17.53 16.41 -27.84
C GLU A 18 17.45 15.32 -28.92
N ALA A 19 17.61 14.05 -28.54
CA ALA A 19 17.45 12.89 -29.41
C ALA A 19 15.97 12.48 -29.65
N GLY A 20 15.00 13.22 -29.10
CA GLY A 20 13.56 12.93 -29.25
C GLY A 20 13.00 11.89 -28.28
N ASN A 21 13.77 11.47 -27.28
CA ASN A 21 13.38 10.47 -26.27
C ASN A 21 12.97 11.14 -24.95
N ALA A 22 12.04 12.10 -25.00
CA ALA A 22 11.62 12.88 -23.84
C ALA A 22 11.07 12.02 -22.68
N GLY A 23 10.36 10.92 -23.00
CA GLY A 23 9.86 9.97 -22.00
C GLY A 23 10.97 9.26 -21.21
N LEU A 24 12.09 8.89 -21.87
CA LEU A 24 13.25 8.32 -21.19
C LEU A 24 13.98 9.35 -20.31
N ALA A 25 14.07 10.60 -20.79
CA ALA A 25 14.66 11.68 -20.00
C ALA A 25 13.86 11.92 -18.70
N MET A 26 12.53 11.91 -18.77
CA MET A 26 11.69 12.01 -17.58
C MET A 26 11.87 10.82 -16.64
N ALA A 27 11.79 9.60 -17.18
CA ALA A 27 11.95 8.36 -16.40
C ALA A 27 13.30 8.29 -15.67
N LEU A 28 14.38 8.80 -16.29
CA LEU A 28 15.71 8.78 -15.69
C LEU A 28 15.80 9.61 -14.39
N GLY A 29 15.03 10.68 -14.28
CA GLY A 29 14.97 11.49 -13.07
C GLY A 29 14.01 10.95 -12.02
N ASP A 30 12.93 10.28 -12.45
CA ASP A 30 11.84 9.84 -11.58
C ASP A 30 12.09 8.47 -10.94
N VAL A 31 12.72 7.52 -11.65
CA VAL A 31 12.96 6.15 -11.17
C VAL A 31 13.66 6.08 -9.79
N PRO A 32 14.74 6.84 -9.51
CA PRO A 32 15.35 6.87 -8.18
C PRO A 32 14.42 7.42 -7.10
N GLY A 33 13.67 8.48 -7.42
CA GLY A 33 12.69 9.07 -6.52
C GLY A 33 11.58 8.08 -6.18
N GLN A 34 11.07 7.36 -7.17
CA GLN A 34 10.06 6.31 -6.96
C GLN A 34 10.56 5.20 -6.04
N ALA A 35 11.83 4.80 -6.16
CA ALA A 35 12.43 3.76 -5.32
C ALA A 35 12.63 4.22 -3.86
N LEU A 36 13.02 5.47 -3.64
CA LEU A 36 13.27 6.03 -2.30
C LEU A 36 11.99 6.48 -1.58
N GLU A 37 11.00 6.97 -2.32
CA GLU A 37 9.74 7.49 -1.78
C GLU A 37 8.67 6.40 -1.64
N GLY A 38 9.03 5.12 -1.85
CA GLY A 38 8.11 3.99 -1.65
C GLY A 38 7.03 3.85 -2.71
N ARG A 39 7.17 4.49 -3.87
CA ARG A 39 6.24 4.42 -5.00
C ARG A 39 6.40 3.11 -5.81
N TYR A 40 6.39 1.98 -5.12
CA TYR A 40 6.78 0.68 -5.67
C TYR A 40 5.86 0.18 -6.78
N ALA A 41 4.55 0.41 -6.67
CA ALA A 41 3.61 -0.01 -7.72
C ALA A 41 3.90 0.68 -9.06
N GLN A 42 4.29 1.96 -9.03
CA GLN A 42 4.69 2.70 -10.23
C GLN A 42 6.07 2.25 -10.71
N LEU A 43 7.02 2.04 -9.79
CA LEU A 43 8.36 1.53 -10.13
C LEU A 43 8.30 0.17 -10.82
N ASP A 44 7.48 -0.76 -10.32
CA ASP A 44 7.31 -2.12 -10.87
C ASP A 44 6.68 -2.12 -12.28
N VAL A 45 6.01 -1.03 -12.68
CA VAL A 45 5.46 -0.83 -14.03
C VAL A 45 6.46 -0.10 -14.94
N VAL A 46 7.03 1.00 -14.46
CA VAL A 46 7.85 1.92 -15.28
C VAL A 46 9.22 1.33 -15.55
N ALA A 47 9.89 0.74 -14.55
CA ALA A 47 11.29 0.33 -14.71
C ALA A 47 11.51 -0.78 -15.76
N PRO A 48 10.68 -1.85 -15.85
CA PRO A 48 10.84 -2.85 -16.90
C PRO A 48 10.67 -2.27 -18.32
N ALA A 49 9.68 -1.38 -18.50
CA ALA A 49 9.42 -0.74 -19.79
C ALA A 49 10.60 0.17 -20.22
N VAL A 50 11.14 0.95 -19.29
CA VAL A 50 12.29 1.83 -19.55
C VAL A 50 13.54 1.01 -19.84
N ALA A 51 13.79 -0.07 -19.11
CA ALA A 51 14.93 -0.97 -19.37
C ALA A 51 14.84 -1.62 -20.76
N GLN A 52 13.67 -2.10 -21.17
CA GLN A 52 13.45 -2.65 -22.52
C GLN A 52 13.66 -1.60 -23.62
N HIS A 53 13.23 -0.36 -23.37
CA HIS A 53 13.41 0.71 -24.33
C HIS A 53 14.89 1.12 -24.45
N ALA A 54 15.62 1.16 -23.32
CA ALA A 54 17.07 1.39 -23.30
C ALA A 54 17.85 0.30 -24.07
N GLU A 55 17.47 -0.96 -23.89
CA GLU A 55 18.03 -2.11 -24.64
C GLU A 55 17.82 -1.93 -26.16
N THR A 56 16.59 -1.58 -26.57
CA THR A 56 16.23 -1.36 -27.99
C THR A 56 17.08 -0.26 -28.64
N LEU A 57 17.42 0.77 -27.87
CA LEU A 57 18.25 1.89 -28.32
C LEU A 57 19.76 1.61 -28.23
N GLY A 58 20.16 0.45 -27.69
CA GLY A 58 21.57 0.12 -27.49
C GLY A 58 22.23 1.03 -26.46
N LEU A 59 21.50 1.39 -25.40
CA LEU A 59 21.99 2.21 -24.28
C LEU A 59 22.19 1.35 -23.02
N PRO A 60 23.24 0.50 -22.98
CA PRO A 60 23.39 -0.51 -21.93
C PRO A 60 23.64 0.10 -20.54
N TRP A 61 24.15 1.34 -20.46
CA TRP A 61 24.24 2.04 -19.17
C TRP A 61 22.84 2.34 -18.61
N LEU A 62 21.92 2.84 -19.44
CA LEU A 62 20.60 3.28 -19.00
C LEU A 62 19.79 2.08 -18.54
N GLU A 63 19.96 0.95 -19.23
CA GLU A 63 19.48 -0.36 -18.81
C GLU A 63 20.04 -0.74 -17.43
N LEU A 64 21.36 -0.66 -17.20
CA LEU A 64 21.96 -0.94 -15.89
C LEU A 64 21.36 -0.05 -14.79
N PHE A 65 21.27 1.26 -15.03
CA PHE A 65 20.79 2.22 -14.03
C PHE A 65 19.35 1.94 -13.61
N VAL A 66 18.47 1.72 -14.58
CA VAL A 66 17.05 1.47 -14.32
C VAL A 66 16.85 0.13 -13.61
N ARG A 67 17.57 -0.92 -14.05
CA ARG A 67 17.53 -2.22 -13.38
C ARG A 67 18.08 -2.15 -11.95
N TYR A 68 19.13 -1.36 -11.73
CA TYR A 68 19.69 -1.13 -10.39
C TYR A 68 18.66 -0.49 -9.46
N TRP A 69 18.04 0.62 -9.86
CA TRP A 69 17.06 1.30 -9.00
C TRP A 69 15.78 0.49 -8.79
N HIS A 70 15.33 -0.25 -9.81
CA HIS A 70 14.22 -1.19 -9.65
C HIS A 70 14.56 -2.26 -8.60
N LEU A 71 15.75 -2.85 -8.70
CA LEU A 71 16.21 -3.85 -7.76
C LEU A 71 16.39 -3.26 -6.36
N LEU A 72 16.93 -2.04 -6.24
CA LEU A 72 17.12 -1.36 -4.96
C LEU A 72 15.78 -1.11 -4.25
N GLY A 73 14.73 -0.71 -4.98
CA GLY A 73 13.38 -0.60 -4.43
C GLY A 73 12.83 -1.94 -3.89
N ARG A 74 13.29 -3.08 -4.46
CA ARG A 74 12.91 -4.43 -4.02
C ARG A 74 13.76 -4.93 -2.83
N VAL A 75 15.08 -4.80 -2.88
CA VAL A 75 15.99 -5.38 -1.87
C VAL A 75 16.32 -4.42 -0.72
N GLY A 76 16.04 -3.12 -0.91
CA GLY A 76 16.19 -2.07 0.08
C GLY A 76 15.14 -2.19 1.17
N ASP A 77 14.13 -1.34 1.11
CA ASP A 77 13.14 -1.16 2.16
C ASP A 77 12.07 -2.27 2.18
N ARG A 78 11.72 -2.83 1.02
CA ARG A 78 10.90 -4.06 0.89
C ARG A 78 11.63 -5.35 1.32
N ALA A 79 12.95 -5.31 1.47
CA ALA A 79 13.75 -6.46 1.94
C ALA A 79 13.47 -7.79 1.20
N ASN A 80 13.21 -7.76 -0.11
CA ASN A 80 13.04 -8.98 -0.90
C ASN A 80 14.33 -9.82 -0.87
N GLY A 81 14.18 -11.12 -0.57
CA GLY A 81 15.28 -12.09 -0.46
C GLY A 81 15.39 -12.96 -1.71
N ALA A 82 15.14 -14.27 -1.56
CA ALA A 82 15.37 -15.26 -2.62
C ALA A 82 14.66 -14.92 -3.94
N VAL A 83 13.50 -14.28 -3.89
CA VAL A 83 12.72 -13.85 -5.07
C VAL A 83 13.42 -12.79 -5.92
N ALA A 84 14.41 -12.09 -5.37
CA ALA A 84 15.19 -11.06 -6.05
C ALA A 84 16.65 -11.50 -6.32
N LEU A 85 17.07 -12.65 -5.81
CA LEU A 85 18.47 -13.10 -5.88
C LEU A 85 18.94 -13.39 -7.31
N GLY A 86 18.04 -13.93 -8.15
CA GLY A 86 18.31 -14.16 -9.57
C GLY A 86 18.59 -12.85 -10.30
N ASP A 87 17.65 -11.90 -10.25
CA ASP A 87 17.78 -10.58 -10.87
C ASP A 87 19.01 -9.81 -10.37
N ALA A 88 19.33 -9.94 -9.07
CA ALA A 88 20.51 -9.31 -8.50
C ALA A 88 21.83 -9.91 -9.01
N SER A 89 21.86 -11.23 -9.19
CA SER A 89 23.01 -11.92 -9.79
C SER A 89 23.19 -11.53 -11.25
N ASP A 90 22.08 -11.46 -12.00
CA ASP A 90 22.09 -11.06 -13.41
C ASP A 90 22.54 -9.60 -13.57
N LEU A 91 22.12 -8.70 -12.68
CA LEU A 91 22.59 -7.31 -12.67
C LEU A 91 24.10 -7.21 -12.39
N ALA A 92 24.60 -7.97 -11.42
CA ALA A 92 26.02 -7.99 -11.07
C ALA A 92 26.89 -8.55 -12.22
N GLU A 93 26.41 -9.56 -12.95
CA GLU A 93 27.09 -10.05 -14.15
C GLU A 93 26.98 -9.06 -15.32
N PHE A 94 25.81 -8.42 -15.50
CA PHE A 94 25.62 -7.39 -16.53
C PHE A 94 26.60 -6.22 -16.35
N ALA A 95 26.84 -5.80 -15.10
CA ALA A 95 27.79 -4.74 -14.77
C ALA A 95 29.25 -5.04 -15.16
N LYS A 96 29.60 -6.32 -15.41
CA LYS A 96 30.95 -6.74 -15.83
C LYS A 96 31.18 -6.66 -17.34
N ARG A 97 30.14 -6.41 -18.14
CA ARG A 97 30.25 -6.34 -19.61
C ARG A 97 31.17 -5.20 -20.05
N ASP A 98 31.91 -5.39 -21.13
CA ASP A 98 32.87 -4.39 -21.65
C ASP A 98 32.21 -3.04 -22.00
N ASP A 99 30.92 -3.03 -22.36
CA ASP A 99 30.15 -1.84 -22.73
C ASP A 99 29.54 -1.08 -21.53
N VAL A 100 29.70 -1.60 -20.31
CA VAL A 100 29.13 -1.01 -19.07
C VAL A 100 30.14 -0.92 -17.93
N ARG A 101 31.18 -1.77 -17.89
CA ARG A 101 32.13 -1.89 -16.77
C ARG A 101 32.84 -0.60 -16.38
N ASP A 102 33.00 0.34 -17.33
CA ASP A 102 33.68 1.62 -17.10
C ASP A 102 32.71 2.68 -16.53
N CYS A 103 31.43 2.33 -16.31
CA CYS A 103 30.45 3.19 -15.65
C CYS A 103 30.82 3.36 -14.16
N PRO A 104 30.91 4.60 -13.65
CA PRO A 104 31.21 4.85 -12.22
C PRO A 104 30.23 4.21 -11.22
N ALA A 105 29.01 3.92 -11.66
CA ALA A 105 27.97 3.26 -10.86
C ALA A 105 27.93 1.73 -11.02
N ALA A 106 28.70 1.15 -11.95
CA ALA A 106 28.71 -0.31 -12.16
C ALA A 106 29.00 -1.13 -10.88
N PRO A 107 29.90 -0.71 -9.98
CA PRO A 107 30.12 -1.43 -8.72
C PRO A 107 28.89 -1.48 -7.80
N ALA A 108 27.91 -0.56 -7.94
CA ALA A 108 26.68 -0.56 -7.14
C ALA A 108 25.81 -1.82 -7.38
N ALA A 109 25.98 -2.50 -8.53
CA ALA A 109 25.33 -3.79 -8.76
C ALA A 109 25.74 -4.85 -7.72
N VAL A 110 26.98 -4.79 -7.22
CA VAL A 110 27.48 -5.69 -6.17
C VAL A 110 26.83 -5.38 -4.82
N GLU A 111 26.54 -4.11 -4.53
CA GLU A 111 25.76 -3.72 -3.35
C GLU A 111 24.36 -4.35 -3.39
N ALA A 112 23.64 -4.23 -4.50
CA ALA A 112 22.30 -4.80 -4.63
C ALA A 112 22.29 -6.33 -4.50
N LEU A 113 23.29 -7.02 -5.07
CA LEU A 113 23.51 -8.45 -4.86
C LEU A 113 23.78 -8.79 -3.39
N ALA A 114 24.65 -8.04 -2.72
CA ALA A 114 24.94 -8.25 -1.32
C ALA A 114 23.70 -8.05 -0.44
N MET A 115 22.83 -7.10 -0.77
CA MET A 115 21.56 -6.88 -0.06
C MET A 115 20.57 -8.03 -0.28
N ALA A 116 20.39 -8.51 -1.51
CA ALA A 116 19.53 -9.66 -1.81
C ALA A 116 19.99 -10.93 -1.05
N GLN A 117 21.30 -11.16 -1.02
CA GLN A 117 21.91 -12.24 -0.24
C GLN A 117 21.69 -12.07 1.27
N ALA A 118 21.83 -10.85 1.79
CA ALA A 118 21.56 -10.52 3.19
C ALA A 118 20.12 -10.84 3.59
N ASN A 119 19.17 -10.37 2.78
CA ASN A 119 17.74 -10.56 2.99
C ASN A 119 17.34 -12.04 2.95
N THR A 120 18.00 -12.83 2.09
CA THR A 120 17.75 -14.28 1.96
C THR A 120 18.25 -15.05 3.19
N ASP A 121 19.58 -15.03 3.40
CA ASP A 121 20.24 -15.69 4.53
C ASP A 121 21.61 -15.05 4.78
N GLY A 122 21.61 -13.85 5.37
CA GLY A 122 22.83 -13.06 5.64
C GLY A 122 24.02 -13.87 6.14
N PRO A 123 23.89 -14.63 7.25
CA PRO A 123 24.97 -15.49 7.75
C PRO A 123 25.41 -16.58 6.77
N GLY A 124 24.48 -17.16 6.01
CA GLY A 124 24.77 -18.17 4.99
C GLY A 124 25.58 -17.63 3.80
N TYR A 125 25.40 -16.36 3.45
CA TYR A 125 26.11 -15.69 2.36
C TYR A 125 27.26 -14.78 2.81
N ALA A 126 27.55 -14.69 4.11
CA ALA A 126 28.44 -13.68 4.65
C ALA A 126 29.85 -13.69 4.01
N GLU A 127 30.47 -14.86 3.87
CA GLU A 127 31.81 -14.98 3.25
C GLU A 127 31.79 -14.66 1.76
N ALA A 128 30.75 -15.05 1.02
CA ALA A 128 30.60 -14.71 -0.39
C ALA A 128 30.42 -13.20 -0.59
N ARG A 129 29.63 -12.56 0.29
CA ARG A 129 29.44 -11.11 0.32
C ARG A 129 30.73 -10.39 0.63
N LEU A 130 31.48 -10.81 1.65
CA LEU A 130 32.77 -10.21 2.01
C LEU A 130 33.77 -10.29 0.84
N ALA A 131 33.83 -11.42 0.14
CA ALA A 131 34.69 -11.57 -1.03
C ALA A 131 34.28 -10.62 -2.17
N ALA A 132 33.01 -10.62 -2.57
CA ALA A 132 32.51 -9.80 -3.67
C ALA A 132 32.58 -8.29 -3.39
N LEU A 133 32.20 -7.87 -2.17
CA LEU A 133 32.30 -6.48 -1.75
C LEU A 133 33.75 -6.03 -1.60
N GLY A 134 34.63 -6.90 -1.10
CA GLY A 134 36.06 -6.64 -1.01
C GLY A 134 36.71 -6.42 -2.38
N GLU A 135 36.36 -7.25 -3.37
CA GLU A 135 36.78 -7.07 -4.77
C GLU A 135 36.22 -5.77 -5.37
N ALA A 136 34.94 -5.47 -5.14
CA ALA A 136 34.31 -4.25 -5.64
C ALA A 136 34.87 -2.98 -5.00
N LEU A 137 35.34 -3.06 -3.75
CA LEU A 137 35.98 -1.95 -3.03
C LEU A 137 37.46 -1.78 -3.41
N ASP A 138 38.09 -2.77 -4.06
CA ASP A 138 39.47 -2.66 -4.50
C ASP A 138 39.58 -1.61 -5.62
N GLY A 139 40.33 -0.54 -5.36
CA GLY A 139 40.44 0.61 -6.26
C GLY A 139 39.29 1.62 -6.19
N VAL A 140 38.31 1.45 -5.29
CA VAL A 140 37.30 2.48 -4.99
C VAL A 140 37.82 3.42 -3.91
N GLU A 141 38.03 4.67 -4.30
CA GLU A 141 38.47 5.73 -3.39
C GLU A 141 37.29 6.38 -2.64
N PRO A 142 37.53 7.03 -1.48
CA PRO A 142 36.47 7.64 -0.67
C PRO A 142 35.69 8.77 -1.34
N ASP A 143 36.18 9.32 -2.45
CA ASP A 143 35.48 10.32 -3.26
C ASP A 143 34.45 9.71 -4.23
N SER A 144 34.49 8.39 -4.41
CA SER A 144 33.55 7.64 -5.24
C SER A 144 32.15 7.58 -4.63
N LEU A 145 31.13 7.67 -5.49
CA LEU A 145 29.72 7.65 -5.11
C LEU A 145 29.24 6.31 -4.53
N VAL A 146 29.92 5.22 -4.88
CA VAL A 146 29.57 3.86 -4.42
C VAL A 146 30.31 3.46 -3.13
N PHE A 147 31.27 4.27 -2.67
CA PHE A 147 32.12 3.92 -1.53
C PHE A 147 31.32 3.69 -0.24
N SER A 148 30.40 4.59 0.08
CA SER A 148 29.60 4.52 1.31
C SER A 148 28.65 3.31 1.32
N GLY A 149 27.92 3.07 0.23
CA GLY A 149 27.01 1.93 0.09
C GLY A 149 27.74 0.58 0.20
N LEU A 150 28.81 0.39 -0.59
CA LEU A 150 29.63 -0.83 -0.55
C LEU A 150 30.26 -1.06 0.83
N THR A 151 30.78 0.00 1.47
CA THR A 151 31.37 -0.11 2.81
C THR A 151 30.31 -0.48 3.85
N THR A 152 29.12 0.11 3.77
CA THR A 152 27.98 -0.20 4.65
C THR A 152 27.59 -1.68 4.53
N GLN A 153 27.51 -2.20 3.30
CA GLN A 153 27.25 -3.63 3.09
C GLN A 153 28.39 -4.53 3.58
N TYR A 154 29.65 -4.07 3.47
CA TYR A 154 30.80 -4.83 3.97
C TYR A 154 30.79 -4.95 5.49
N VAL A 155 30.46 -3.86 6.19
CA VAL A 155 30.25 -3.86 7.65
C VAL A 155 29.11 -4.80 8.02
N ALA A 156 27.98 -4.75 7.31
CA ALA A 156 26.86 -5.67 7.54
C ALA A 156 27.25 -7.15 7.33
N ALA A 157 28.03 -7.45 6.29
CA ALA A 157 28.52 -8.80 6.03
C ALA A 157 29.49 -9.30 7.11
N LEU A 158 30.32 -8.43 7.71
CA LEU A 158 31.14 -8.78 8.87
C LEU A 158 30.28 -9.13 10.10
N LEU A 159 29.17 -8.43 10.31
CA LEU A 159 28.23 -8.74 11.39
C LEU A 159 27.54 -10.09 11.16
N ASP A 160 27.09 -10.35 9.93
CA ASP A 160 26.52 -11.64 9.55
C ASP A 160 27.52 -12.80 9.65
N ALA A 161 28.82 -12.54 9.44
CA ALA A 161 29.90 -13.50 9.66
C ALA A 161 30.26 -13.71 11.15
N GLY A 162 29.58 -13.02 12.09
CA GLY A 162 29.89 -13.11 13.52
C GLY A 162 31.20 -12.44 13.93
N ARG A 163 31.64 -11.41 13.19
CA ARG A 163 32.92 -10.68 13.40
C ARG A 163 32.70 -9.21 13.82
N PRO A 164 31.99 -8.93 14.94
CA PRO A 164 31.58 -7.57 15.29
C PRO A 164 32.74 -6.62 15.58
N GLU A 165 33.82 -7.08 16.21
CA GLU A 165 35.01 -6.22 16.48
C GLU A 165 35.73 -5.79 15.19
N GLU A 166 35.75 -6.68 14.19
CA GLU A 166 36.30 -6.34 12.88
C GLU A 166 35.39 -5.37 12.14
N ALA A 167 34.06 -5.52 12.28
CA ALA A 167 33.08 -4.59 11.73
C ALA A 167 33.24 -3.18 12.31
N VAL A 168 33.43 -3.06 13.64
CA VAL A 168 33.74 -1.78 14.31
C VAL A 168 35.01 -1.16 13.73
N THR A 169 36.10 -1.93 13.70
CA THR A 169 37.40 -1.46 13.20
C THR A 169 37.31 -0.98 11.75
N TYR A 170 36.59 -1.72 10.90
CA TYR A 170 36.41 -1.39 9.50
C TYR A 170 35.58 -0.12 9.31
N ALA A 171 34.45 0.00 10.01
CA ALA A 171 33.58 1.17 9.95
C ALA A 171 34.30 2.45 10.39
N GLU A 172 35.01 2.42 11.53
CA GLU A 172 35.80 3.56 12.02
C GLU A 172 36.90 3.96 11.03
N ALA A 173 37.60 2.98 10.44
CA ALA A 173 38.62 3.23 9.43
C ALA A 173 38.04 3.87 8.16
N ALA A 174 36.85 3.43 7.71
CA ALA A 174 36.17 3.97 6.54
C ALA A 174 35.71 5.43 6.78
N ILE A 175 35.07 5.71 7.91
CA ILE A 175 34.68 7.07 8.32
C ILE A 175 35.93 7.97 8.41
N GLY A 176 37.03 7.47 8.97
CA GLY A 176 38.30 8.18 9.03
C GLY A 176 38.93 8.45 7.66
N ARG A 177 38.78 7.53 6.69
CA ARG A 177 39.23 7.74 5.29
C ARG A 177 38.42 8.83 4.60
N LEU A 178 37.10 8.84 4.75
CA LEU A 178 36.21 9.89 4.24
C LEU A 178 36.62 11.26 4.80
N GLY A 179 36.80 11.36 6.12
CA GLY A 179 37.23 12.60 6.76
C GLY A 179 38.58 13.12 6.24
N LYS A 180 39.56 12.22 6.02
CA LYS A 180 40.87 12.59 5.43
C LYS A 180 40.77 13.06 3.97
N ALA A 181 39.77 12.58 3.24
CA ALA A 181 39.45 13.04 1.89
C ALA A 181 38.61 14.32 1.86
N GLY A 182 38.27 14.90 3.02
CA GLY A 182 37.42 16.08 3.12
C GLY A 182 35.95 15.79 2.79
N ARG A 183 35.53 14.54 2.92
CA ARG A 183 34.15 14.07 2.73
C ARG A 183 33.52 13.71 4.07
N GLU A 184 32.22 13.89 4.17
CA GLU A 184 31.43 13.44 5.31
C GLU A 184 30.95 12.00 5.07
N ALA A 185 30.82 11.21 6.14
CA ALA A 185 30.18 9.91 6.07
C ALA A 185 28.66 10.06 5.91
N SER A 186 28.02 9.08 5.28
CA SER A 186 26.56 9.03 5.30
C SER A 186 26.04 8.56 6.65
N TRP A 187 24.79 8.92 6.95
CA TRP A 187 24.11 8.46 8.16
C TRP A 187 24.07 6.92 8.24
N GLU A 188 23.86 6.24 7.11
CA GLU A 188 23.77 4.78 6.99
C GLU A 188 25.06 4.09 7.43
N LEU A 189 26.22 4.63 7.03
CA LEU A 189 27.52 4.14 7.48
C LEU A 189 27.74 4.40 8.97
N GLY A 190 27.31 5.55 9.48
CA GLY A 190 27.32 5.86 10.92
C GLY A 190 26.43 4.90 11.73
N ALA A 191 25.22 4.62 11.24
CA ALA A 191 24.28 3.67 11.85
C ALA A 191 24.83 2.23 11.79
N ALA A 192 25.52 1.84 10.71
CA ALA A 192 26.20 0.55 10.63
C ALA A 192 27.34 0.43 11.66
N ALA A 193 28.09 1.51 11.90
CA ALA A 193 29.10 1.55 12.97
C ALA A 193 28.47 1.38 14.36
N ALA A 194 27.34 2.06 14.62
CA ALA A 194 26.60 1.91 15.88
C ALA A 194 26.06 0.47 16.06
N ARG A 195 25.52 -0.14 15.00
CA ARG A 195 25.11 -1.57 15.04
C ARG A 195 26.28 -2.50 15.33
N ALA A 196 27.45 -2.23 14.76
CA ALA A 196 28.65 -3.03 15.03
C ALA A 196 29.12 -2.91 16.48
N LEU A 197 29.11 -1.70 17.05
CA LEU A 197 29.42 -1.47 18.46
C LEU A 197 28.42 -2.17 19.39
N LEU A 198 27.12 -2.11 19.07
CA LEU A 198 26.09 -2.80 19.83
C LEU A 198 26.31 -4.32 19.80
N ALA A 199 26.58 -4.90 18.63
CA ALA A 199 26.88 -6.32 18.47
C ALA A 199 28.17 -6.76 19.18
N ALA A 200 29.14 -5.86 19.33
CA ALA A 200 30.35 -6.08 20.15
C ALA A 200 30.10 -5.95 21.66
N GLY A 201 28.87 -5.68 22.10
CA GLY A 201 28.51 -5.49 23.50
C GLY A 201 28.89 -4.10 24.07
N ARG A 202 29.22 -3.14 23.20
CA ARG A 202 29.64 -1.78 23.57
C ARG A 202 28.48 -0.79 23.44
N GLY A 203 27.40 -1.04 24.17
CA GLY A 203 26.14 -0.30 24.02
C GLY A 203 26.22 1.22 24.26
N GLU A 204 27.02 1.69 25.23
CA GLU A 204 27.22 3.13 25.46
C GLU A 204 27.97 3.80 24.30
N ASP A 205 29.00 3.13 23.78
CA ASP A 205 29.74 3.61 22.62
C ASP A 205 28.85 3.63 21.37
N ALA A 206 27.97 2.62 21.22
CA ALA A 206 26.99 2.56 20.14
C ALA A 206 26.02 3.74 20.18
N LEU A 207 25.52 4.11 21.38
CA LEU A 207 24.65 5.27 21.55
C LEU A 207 25.38 6.56 21.18
N SER A 208 26.59 6.76 21.69
CA SER A 208 27.42 7.93 21.37
C SER A 208 27.74 8.03 19.88
N ALA A 209 28.00 6.89 19.22
CA ALA A 209 28.26 6.85 17.79
C ALA A 209 27.01 7.22 16.96
N LEU A 210 25.82 6.74 17.37
CA LEU A 210 24.57 7.08 16.71
C LEU A 210 24.22 8.57 16.86
N GLU A 211 24.36 9.12 18.08
CA GLU A 211 24.16 10.55 18.35
C GLU A 211 25.10 11.43 17.51
N ALA A 212 26.36 11.01 17.34
CA ALA A 212 27.31 11.70 16.47
C ALA A 212 26.91 11.61 14.98
N ALA A 213 26.33 10.49 14.56
CA ALA A 213 25.88 10.27 13.20
C ALA A 213 24.57 11.00 12.87
N THR A 214 23.77 11.45 13.85
CA THR A 214 22.49 12.15 13.62
C THR A 214 22.62 13.35 12.68
N GLY A 215 23.77 14.05 12.73
CA GLY A 215 24.07 15.19 11.87
C GLY A 215 24.55 14.85 10.45
N PHE A 216 24.85 13.58 10.17
CA PHE A 216 25.35 13.15 8.86
C PHE A 216 24.25 13.19 7.81
N LYS A 217 24.65 13.46 6.55
CA LYS A 217 23.73 13.42 5.42
C LYS A 217 23.26 11.97 5.16
N PRO A 218 21.95 11.70 5.08
CA PRO A 218 21.46 10.37 4.71
C PRO A 218 21.57 10.12 3.20
N ASP A 219 21.86 8.88 2.84
CA ASP A 219 21.70 8.34 1.50
C ASP A 219 20.21 8.10 1.18
N ASP A 220 19.41 7.75 2.21
CA ASP A 220 17.96 7.57 2.18
C ASP A 220 17.28 8.55 3.18
N PRO A 221 16.95 9.79 2.76
CA PRO A 221 16.38 10.80 3.64
C PRO A 221 14.99 10.43 4.19
N VAL A 222 14.22 9.66 3.43
CA VAL A 222 12.84 9.27 3.78
C VAL A 222 12.88 8.28 4.94
N ALA A 223 13.77 7.29 4.92
CA ALA A 223 13.85 6.28 5.97
C ALA A 223 14.65 6.71 7.21
N LYS A 224 15.51 7.74 7.13
CA LYS A 224 16.42 8.15 8.22
C LYS A 224 15.72 8.26 9.57
N GLY A 225 14.66 9.07 9.65
CA GLY A 225 14.00 9.39 10.92
C GLY A 225 13.51 8.14 11.64
N ARG A 226 12.82 7.25 10.92
CA ARG A 226 12.30 5.99 11.45
C ARG A 226 13.42 5.03 11.87
N ARG A 227 14.43 4.83 11.02
CA ARG A 227 15.53 3.89 11.29
C ARG A 227 16.43 4.38 12.44
N GLU A 228 16.61 5.68 12.60
CA GLU A 228 17.33 6.29 13.72
C GLU A 228 16.58 6.10 15.04
N ALA A 229 15.28 6.38 15.05
CA ALA A 229 14.40 6.17 16.20
C ALA A 229 14.38 4.69 16.63
N LEU A 230 14.22 3.77 15.68
CA LEU A 230 14.27 2.33 15.95
C LEU A 230 15.62 1.87 16.53
N LEU A 231 16.74 2.27 15.92
CA LEU A 231 18.06 1.87 16.41
C LEU A 231 18.33 2.46 17.80
N THR A 232 17.87 3.70 18.06
CA THR A 232 17.93 4.34 19.38
C THR A 232 17.14 3.53 20.41
N SER A 233 15.90 3.14 20.09
CA SER A 233 15.05 2.30 20.94
C SER A 233 15.74 0.98 21.28
N LEU A 234 16.31 0.30 20.28
CA LEU A 234 17.01 -0.97 20.48
C LEU A 234 18.25 -0.82 21.38
N ILE A 235 19.08 0.22 21.16
CA ILE A 235 20.28 0.48 21.98
C ILE A 235 19.88 0.78 23.42
N LEU A 236 18.91 1.68 23.63
CA LEU A 236 18.42 2.04 24.97
C LEU A 236 17.81 0.85 25.69
N GLY A 237 17.01 0.04 24.99
CA GLY A 237 16.42 -1.19 25.53
C GLY A 237 17.51 -2.18 25.96
N THR A 238 18.55 -2.36 25.13
CA THR A 238 19.69 -3.23 25.45
C THR A 238 20.47 -2.72 26.68
N LEU A 239 20.53 -1.41 26.87
CA LEU A 239 21.14 -0.77 28.05
C LEU A 239 20.25 -0.78 29.30
N GLY A 240 19.03 -1.32 29.23
CA GLY A 240 18.10 -1.32 30.37
C GLY A 240 17.31 -0.02 30.55
N ARG A 241 17.42 0.95 29.63
CA ARG A 241 16.81 2.29 29.72
C ARG A 241 15.42 2.30 29.07
N MET A 242 14.49 1.56 29.68
CA MET A 242 13.20 1.22 29.07
C MET A 242 12.28 2.40 28.75
N GLU A 243 12.28 3.44 29.58
CA GLU A 243 11.48 4.66 29.35
C GLU A 243 11.92 5.36 28.05
N GLY A 244 13.22 5.67 27.92
CA GLY A 244 13.75 6.26 26.69
C GLY A 244 13.65 5.33 25.49
N ALA A 245 13.75 4.01 25.69
CA ALA A 245 13.55 3.03 24.63
C ALA A 245 12.11 3.04 24.10
N TYR A 246 11.11 3.17 24.98
CA TYR A 246 9.71 3.32 24.61
C TYR A 246 9.46 4.65 23.89
N GLU A 247 9.98 5.76 24.41
CA GLU A 247 9.83 7.09 23.79
C GLU A 247 10.45 7.17 22.39
N ALA A 248 11.53 6.43 22.15
CA ALA A 248 12.20 6.39 20.85
C ALA A 248 11.58 5.38 19.87
N LEU A 249 10.73 4.46 20.33
CA LEU A 249 10.19 3.40 19.47
C LEU A 249 9.23 4.01 18.43
N PRO A 250 9.44 3.78 17.12
CA PRO A 250 8.47 4.21 16.12
C PRO A 250 7.15 3.46 16.26
N ASP A 251 6.05 4.19 16.05
CA ASP A 251 4.70 3.63 16.02
C ASP A 251 4.53 2.60 14.89
N LEU A 252 3.55 1.71 15.06
CA LEU A 252 3.32 0.60 14.14
C LEU A 252 2.94 1.06 12.73
N ASP A 253 2.16 2.14 12.60
CA ASP A 253 1.80 2.75 11.31
C ASP A 253 3.02 3.28 10.56
N VAL A 254 4.05 3.72 11.29
CA VAL A 254 5.31 4.21 10.72
C VAL A 254 6.22 3.06 10.25
N VAL A 255 6.21 1.89 10.89
CA VAL A 255 7.06 0.73 10.50
C VAL A 255 6.32 -0.35 9.70
N GLY A 256 4.99 -0.33 9.71
CA GLY A 256 4.13 -1.40 9.23
C GLY A 256 4.35 -1.78 7.77
N ASP A 257 4.75 -0.81 6.94
CA ASP A 257 4.97 -0.97 5.50
C ASP A 257 6.45 -1.10 5.11
N HIS A 258 7.35 -1.24 6.09
CA HIS A 258 8.80 -1.25 5.88
C HIS A 258 9.47 -2.55 6.36
N PRO A 259 9.39 -3.65 5.58
CA PRO A 259 9.90 -4.98 5.94
C PRO A 259 11.34 -5.03 6.44
N ARG A 260 12.21 -4.16 5.91
CA ARG A 260 13.62 -4.06 6.33
C ARG A 260 13.80 -3.87 7.83
N ASP A 261 12.83 -3.23 8.49
CA ASP A 261 12.94 -2.81 9.89
C ASP A 261 12.28 -3.81 10.85
N TRP A 262 11.45 -4.73 10.37
CA TRP A 262 10.58 -5.59 11.20
C TRP A 262 11.33 -6.49 12.18
N VAL A 263 12.47 -7.07 11.78
CA VAL A 263 13.28 -7.93 12.67
C VAL A 263 13.94 -7.11 13.79
N GLU A 264 14.43 -5.92 13.45
CA GLU A 264 15.04 -5.01 14.44
C GLU A 264 13.98 -4.47 15.40
N TRP A 265 12.80 -4.12 14.87
CA TRP A 265 11.63 -3.70 15.65
C TRP A 265 11.13 -4.81 16.57
N SER A 266 11.01 -6.05 16.12
CA SER A 266 10.55 -7.16 16.97
C SER A 266 11.50 -7.43 18.14
N ARG A 267 12.80 -7.15 17.99
CA ARG A 267 13.78 -7.25 19.08
C ARG A 267 13.57 -6.14 20.12
N ALA A 268 13.38 -4.89 19.68
CA ALA A 268 13.09 -3.77 20.58
C ALA A 268 11.78 -4.00 21.36
N ILE A 269 10.74 -4.45 20.66
CA ILE A 269 9.46 -4.86 21.26
C ILE A 269 9.64 -5.99 22.26
N GLY A 270 10.43 -7.01 21.94
CA GLY A 270 10.74 -8.10 22.87
C GLY A 270 11.30 -7.59 24.20
N LEU A 271 12.22 -6.61 24.16
CA LEU A 271 12.80 -6.00 25.36
C LEU A 271 11.74 -5.21 26.16
N LEU A 272 10.97 -4.37 25.48
CA LEU A 272 9.95 -3.51 26.09
C LEU A 272 8.76 -4.30 26.65
N ALA A 273 8.34 -5.37 25.98
CA ALA A 273 7.26 -6.24 26.43
C ALA A 273 7.69 -7.02 27.67
N ASN A 274 8.92 -7.53 27.69
CA ASN A 274 9.47 -8.25 28.84
C ASN A 274 9.70 -7.35 30.06
N SER A 275 9.93 -6.04 29.87
CA SER A 275 9.99 -5.07 30.98
C SER A 275 8.61 -4.60 31.46
N GLY A 276 7.53 -4.94 30.74
CA GLY A 276 6.18 -4.43 31.00
C GLY A 276 5.98 -2.97 30.57
N SER A 277 6.89 -2.43 29.75
CA SER A 277 6.79 -1.06 29.22
C SER A 277 5.76 -0.95 28.10
N ILE A 278 5.47 -2.05 27.42
CA ILE A 278 4.37 -2.17 26.43
C ILE A 278 3.55 -3.43 26.70
N ALA A 279 2.30 -3.43 26.24
CA ALA A 279 1.43 -4.59 26.34
C ALA A 279 1.83 -5.68 25.33
N ASN A 280 1.99 -6.91 25.81
CA ASN A 280 2.17 -8.10 24.97
C ASN A 280 0.81 -8.74 24.70
N THR A 281 0.18 -8.36 23.57
CA THR A 281 -1.19 -8.76 23.24
C THR A 281 -1.25 -9.72 22.05
N TRP A 282 -2.40 -10.35 21.84
CA TRP A 282 -2.62 -11.21 20.67
C TRP A 282 -2.63 -10.42 19.35
N GLN A 283 -2.99 -9.13 19.37
CA GLN A 283 -2.93 -8.26 18.19
C GLN A 283 -1.48 -8.11 17.71
N LEU A 284 -0.54 -7.91 18.64
CA LEU A 284 0.89 -7.91 18.34
C LEU A 284 1.32 -9.26 17.77
N GLY A 285 0.85 -10.37 18.36
CA GLY A 285 1.07 -11.72 17.82
C GLY A 285 0.62 -11.88 16.37
N ARG A 286 -0.57 -11.39 16.04
CA ARG A 286 -1.13 -11.40 14.68
C ARG A 286 -0.28 -10.57 13.70
N ILE A 287 0.16 -9.38 14.09
CA ILE A 287 1.03 -8.52 13.27
C ILE A 287 2.34 -9.23 12.93
N LEU A 288 3.00 -9.83 13.93
CA LEU A 288 4.23 -10.59 13.70
C LEU A 288 3.98 -11.81 12.79
N GLY A 289 2.83 -12.47 12.92
CA GLY A 289 2.41 -13.55 12.01
C GLY A 289 2.26 -13.09 10.55
N GLN A 290 1.72 -11.90 10.31
CA GLN A 290 1.63 -11.30 8.97
C GLN A 290 3.02 -11.04 8.38
N TRP A 291 3.95 -10.52 9.17
CA TRP A 291 5.33 -10.27 8.75
C TRP A 291 6.10 -11.57 8.46
N ILE A 292 5.87 -12.64 9.22
CA ILE A 292 6.41 -13.98 8.93
C ILE A 292 5.92 -14.48 7.55
N THR A 293 4.62 -14.30 7.26
CA THR A 293 3.99 -14.70 5.99
C THR A 293 4.55 -13.90 4.81
N TYR A 294 4.80 -12.60 5.00
CA TYR A 294 5.47 -11.77 4.00
C TYR A 294 6.84 -12.35 3.63
N PHE A 295 7.68 -12.67 4.62
CA PHE A 295 9.01 -13.21 4.34
C PHE A 295 9.01 -14.65 3.81
N GLU A 296 7.97 -15.43 4.09
CA GLU A 296 7.72 -16.68 3.38
C GLU A 296 7.53 -16.44 1.88
N THR A 297 6.75 -15.42 1.52
CA THR A 297 6.47 -15.07 0.12
C THR A 297 7.69 -14.46 -0.58
N MET A 298 8.37 -13.53 0.09
CA MET A 298 9.50 -12.78 -0.48
C MET A 298 10.84 -13.50 -0.36
N GLY A 299 10.87 -14.73 0.18
CA GLY A 299 12.09 -15.52 0.31
C GLY A 299 13.10 -14.97 1.32
N GLY A 300 12.63 -14.29 2.36
CA GLY A 300 13.46 -13.80 3.46
C GLY A 300 13.61 -14.84 4.56
N HIS A 301 14.31 -15.94 4.27
CA HIS A 301 14.33 -17.13 5.14
C HIS A 301 14.89 -16.82 6.53
N ARG A 302 15.98 -16.06 6.62
CA ARG A 302 16.55 -15.67 7.93
C ARG A 302 15.60 -14.79 8.74
N ALA A 303 14.99 -13.79 8.11
CA ALA A 303 14.05 -12.88 8.78
C ALA A 303 12.80 -13.64 9.28
N ARG A 304 12.27 -14.55 8.46
CA ARG A 304 11.17 -15.45 8.85
C ARG A 304 11.50 -16.25 10.11
N PHE A 305 12.70 -16.84 10.16
CA PHE A 305 13.17 -17.59 11.33
C PHE A 305 13.28 -16.71 12.58
N GLU A 306 13.92 -15.55 12.48
CA GLU A 306 14.12 -14.65 13.62
C GLU A 306 12.80 -14.09 14.17
N LEU A 307 11.87 -13.72 13.28
CA LEU A 307 10.53 -13.28 13.67
C LEU A 307 9.73 -14.40 14.32
N ALA A 308 9.80 -15.64 13.81
CA ALA A 308 9.09 -16.77 14.40
C ALA A 308 9.56 -17.04 15.83
N LEU A 309 10.86 -16.97 16.11
CA LEU A 309 11.38 -17.10 17.47
C LEU A 309 10.97 -15.93 18.37
N ALA A 310 11.10 -14.68 17.89
CA ALA A 310 10.70 -13.51 18.67
C ALA A 310 9.21 -13.56 19.04
N ALA A 311 8.36 -13.83 18.06
CA ALA A 311 6.92 -14.01 18.26
C ALA A 311 6.61 -15.18 19.19
N GLY A 312 7.36 -16.29 19.08
CA GLY A 312 7.18 -17.48 19.91
C GLY A 312 7.48 -17.20 21.38
N HIS A 313 8.58 -16.51 21.68
CA HIS A 313 8.90 -16.12 23.06
C HIS A 313 7.87 -15.14 23.63
N LEU A 314 7.40 -14.19 22.84
CA LEU A 314 6.30 -13.32 23.24
C LEU A 314 5.01 -14.11 23.50
N ALA A 315 4.70 -15.11 22.68
CA ALA A 315 3.55 -15.98 22.86
C ALA A 315 3.64 -16.77 24.18
N VAL A 316 4.81 -17.35 24.50
CA VAL A 316 5.04 -17.99 25.81
C VAL A 316 4.79 -17.00 26.95
N ALA A 317 5.34 -15.78 26.86
CA ALA A 317 5.21 -14.77 27.91
C ALA A 317 3.75 -14.34 28.17
N ARG A 318 2.88 -14.36 27.15
CA ARG A 318 1.44 -14.09 27.28
C ARG A 318 0.56 -15.34 27.44
N GLN A 319 1.16 -16.52 27.61
CA GLN A 319 0.48 -17.83 27.75
C GLN A 319 -0.24 -18.33 26.48
N GLY A 320 0.14 -17.87 25.29
CA GLY A 320 -0.30 -18.38 23.99
C GLY A 320 0.44 -19.66 23.58
N ILE A 321 0.29 -20.75 24.35
CA ILE A 321 1.16 -21.92 24.27
C ILE A 321 1.08 -22.67 22.94
N TRP A 322 -0.12 -22.84 22.38
CA TRP A 322 -0.29 -23.50 21.08
C TRP A 322 0.41 -22.71 19.96
N GLN A 323 0.36 -21.38 20.03
CA GLN A 323 0.97 -20.51 19.03
C GLN A 323 2.50 -20.53 19.15
N ALA A 324 3.03 -20.57 20.37
CA ALA A 324 4.47 -20.75 20.60
C ALA A 324 4.99 -22.05 19.97
N ARG A 325 4.24 -23.16 20.12
CA ARG A 325 4.56 -24.45 19.48
C ARG A 325 4.50 -24.35 17.95
N LEU A 326 3.43 -23.75 17.41
CA LEU A 326 3.29 -23.51 15.98
C LEU A 326 4.45 -22.67 15.40
N LEU A 327 4.83 -21.60 16.10
CA LEU A 327 5.94 -20.73 15.68
C LEU A 327 7.29 -21.45 15.74
N ALA A 328 7.48 -22.36 16.69
CA ALA A 328 8.64 -23.25 16.70
C ALA A 328 8.67 -24.19 15.50
N ASP A 329 7.51 -24.75 15.11
CA ASP A 329 7.38 -25.59 13.91
C ASP A 329 7.64 -24.78 12.63
N GLN A 330 7.15 -23.54 12.56
CA GLN A 330 7.44 -22.63 11.45
C GLN A 330 8.93 -22.28 11.36
N ALA A 331 9.60 -22.05 12.50
CA ALA A 331 11.03 -21.81 12.54
C ALA A 331 11.82 -23.05 12.07
N GLU A 332 11.41 -24.26 12.49
CA GLU A 332 12.03 -25.52 12.04
C GLU A 332 11.83 -25.76 10.54
N ALA A 333 10.64 -25.47 10.00
CA ALA A 333 10.32 -25.66 8.59
C ALA A 333 11.20 -24.82 7.63
N VAL A 334 11.81 -23.73 8.12
CA VAL A 334 12.68 -22.85 7.33
C VAL A 334 14.12 -23.36 7.27
N LEU A 335 14.56 -24.19 8.22
CA LEU A 335 15.95 -24.66 8.29
C LEU A 335 16.50 -25.25 6.97
N PRO A 336 15.74 -26.05 6.19
CA PRO A 336 16.24 -26.59 4.92
C PRO A 336 16.56 -25.53 3.85
N ALA A 337 15.99 -24.32 3.97
CA ALA A 337 16.24 -23.20 3.06
C ALA A 337 17.41 -22.30 3.50
N LEU A 338 17.98 -22.53 4.68
CA LEU A 338 19.13 -21.78 5.21
C LEU A 338 20.43 -22.51 4.91
N THR A 339 21.45 -21.74 4.53
CA THR A 339 22.81 -22.25 4.27
C THR A 339 23.61 -22.36 5.57
N SER A 340 23.41 -21.44 6.52
CA SER A 340 24.01 -21.49 7.86
C SER A 340 22.97 -21.80 8.92
N THR A 341 23.10 -22.94 9.61
CA THR A 341 22.15 -23.40 10.64
C THR A 341 22.75 -23.59 12.02
N ASP A 342 24.01 -23.18 12.22
CA ASP A 342 24.71 -23.32 13.49
C ASP A 342 23.95 -22.61 14.63
N GLY A 343 23.63 -23.35 15.69
CA GLY A 343 22.92 -22.83 16.87
C GLY A 343 21.42 -22.61 16.69
N LEU A 344 20.87 -22.76 15.48
CA LEU A 344 19.44 -22.53 15.22
C LEU A 344 18.53 -23.64 15.79
N PRO A 345 18.87 -24.94 15.63
CA PRO A 345 18.08 -26.02 16.24
C PRO A 345 18.00 -25.91 17.76
N GLU A 346 19.08 -25.46 18.42
CA GLU A 346 19.13 -25.24 19.86
C GLU A 346 18.17 -24.14 20.30
N ARG A 347 18.08 -23.03 19.55
CA ARG A 347 17.13 -21.94 19.83
C ARG A 347 15.67 -22.40 19.65
N ILE A 348 15.38 -23.23 18.64
CA ILE A 348 14.05 -23.84 18.48
C ILE A 348 13.74 -24.76 19.67
N ALA A 349 14.70 -25.59 20.07
CA ALA A 349 14.54 -26.49 21.20
C ALA A 349 14.29 -25.73 22.52
N GLU A 350 14.96 -24.58 22.71
CA GLU A 350 14.73 -23.68 23.84
C GLU A 350 13.29 -23.13 23.85
N LEU A 351 12.81 -22.63 22.70
CA LEU A 351 11.42 -22.16 22.58
C LEU A 351 10.42 -23.28 22.88
N ARG A 352 10.63 -24.49 22.34
CA ARG A 352 9.78 -25.66 22.62
C ARG A 352 9.78 -26.02 24.10
N ALA A 353 10.95 -26.06 24.73
CA ALA A 353 11.06 -26.34 26.16
C ALA A 353 10.36 -25.26 27.01
N ALA A 354 10.43 -23.99 26.60
CA ALA A 354 9.73 -22.90 27.27
C ALA A 354 8.20 -23.03 27.14
N ALA A 355 7.70 -23.39 25.95
CA ALA A 355 6.28 -23.65 25.73
C ALA A 355 5.77 -24.85 26.54
N ASP A 356 6.52 -25.96 26.56
CA ASP A 356 6.13 -27.16 27.30
C ASP A 356 6.24 -27.01 28.82
N GLY A 357 7.09 -26.10 29.30
CA GLY A 357 7.22 -25.76 30.73
C GLY A 357 6.18 -24.77 31.23
N ALA A 358 5.46 -24.09 30.35
CA ALA A 358 4.49 -23.06 30.71
C ALA A 358 3.14 -23.66 31.15
N ALA A 359 2.47 -23.01 32.10
CA ALA A 359 1.17 -23.45 32.59
C ALA A 359 0.05 -23.02 31.60
N GLU A 360 -0.69 -24.01 31.10
CA GLU A 360 -1.90 -23.77 30.29
C GLU A 360 -3.06 -23.27 31.16
N ILE A 361 -3.81 -22.30 30.64
CA ILE A 361 -5.01 -21.77 31.30
C ILE A 361 -6.17 -22.74 31.03
N PRO A 362 -6.87 -23.25 32.06
CA PRO A 362 -8.00 -24.15 31.85
C PRO A 362 -9.15 -23.46 31.11
N ALA A 363 -9.90 -24.24 30.35
CA ALA A 363 -11.09 -23.75 29.64
C ALA A 363 -12.16 -23.21 30.63
N PRO A 364 -12.95 -22.21 30.22
CA PRO A 364 -13.94 -21.56 31.09
C PRO A 364 -15.14 -22.45 31.47
N GLY A 365 -15.31 -23.61 30.83
CA GLY A 365 -16.39 -24.56 31.07
C GLY A 365 -16.11 -25.96 30.51
N GLY A 366 -17.10 -26.85 30.60
CA GLY A 366 -17.05 -28.16 29.97
C GLY A 366 -17.22 -28.10 28.45
N ALA A 367 -16.88 -29.17 27.74
CA ALA A 367 -16.95 -29.24 26.27
C ALA A 367 -18.33 -28.83 25.71
N ASP A 368 -19.40 -29.30 26.36
CA ASP A 368 -20.79 -29.03 25.95
C ASP A 368 -21.22 -27.58 26.17
N GLU A 369 -20.45 -26.79 26.92
CA GLU A 369 -20.72 -25.38 27.23
C GLU A 369 -19.88 -24.42 26.37
N LEU A 370 -18.80 -24.90 25.75
CA LEU A 370 -17.82 -24.05 25.07
C LEU A 370 -18.41 -23.22 23.93
N VAL A 371 -19.32 -23.79 23.14
CA VAL A 371 -19.97 -23.07 22.03
C VAL A 371 -20.81 -21.90 22.57
N ALA A 372 -21.63 -22.14 23.59
CA ALA A 372 -22.47 -21.10 24.17
C ALA A 372 -21.64 -20.01 24.87
N LEU A 373 -20.54 -20.39 25.51
CA LEU A 373 -19.61 -19.46 26.14
C LEU A 373 -18.87 -18.60 25.09
N PHE A 374 -18.43 -19.21 23.98
CA PHE A 374 -17.80 -18.50 22.86
C PHE A 374 -18.76 -17.48 22.24
N ASP A 375 -19.98 -17.92 21.93
CA ASP A 375 -20.99 -17.08 21.29
C ASP A 375 -21.51 -15.95 22.21
N ALA A 376 -21.36 -16.10 23.53
CA ALA A 376 -21.77 -15.10 24.52
C ALA A 376 -20.68 -14.09 24.88
N GLU A 377 -19.42 -14.34 24.53
CA GLU A 377 -18.32 -13.44 24.85
C GLU A 377 -18.32 -12.24 23.90
N ASP A 378 -18.20 -11.03 24.47
CA ASP A 378 -18.12 -9.83 23.66
C ASP A 378 -16.70 -9.65 23.08
N GLY A 379 -16.61 -8.99 21.92
CA GLY A 379 -15.33 -8.77 21.25
C GLY A 379 -14.34 -7.88 22.01
N GLN A 380 -14.73 -7.29 23.15
CA GLN A 380 -13.87 -6.45 23.98
C GLN A 380 -13.12 -7.25 25.06
N SER A 381 -13.75 -8.30 25.60
CA SER A 381 -13.14 -9.18 26.60
C SER A 381 -12.56 -10.47 26.01
N ALA A 382 -12.98 -10.83 24.80
CA ALA A 382 -12.51 -12.03 24.11
C ALA A 382 -11.00 -12.03 23.84
N ASP A 383 -10.34 -13.10 24.28
CA ASP A 383 -8.97 -13.44 23.89
C ASP A 383 -9.02 -14.59 22.85
N PRO A 384 -8.95 -14.28 21.54
CA PRO A 384 -9.03 -15.28 20.49
C PRO A 384 -7.90 -16.32 20.56
N GLU A 385 -6.71 -15.96 21.05
CA GLU A 385 -5.62 -16.93 21.20
C GLU A 385 -5.96 -17.99 22.23
N ARG A 386 -6.65 -17.62 23.33
CA ARG A 386 -7.11 -18.61 24.32
C ARG A 386 -8.19 -19.51 23.76
N TRP A 387 -9.14 -18.94 23.02
CA TRP A 387 -10.21 -19.71 22.40
C TRP A 387 -9.70 -20.78 21.44
N VAL A 388 -8.66 -20.49 20.66
CA VAL A 388 -8.01 -21.53 19.84
C VAL A 388 -7.54 -22.70 20.72
N GLY A 389 -6.82 -22.42 21.80
CA GLY A 389 -6.33 -23.45 22.71
C GLY A 389 -7.44 -24.28 23.36
N TRP A 390 -8.55 -23.64 23.73
CA TRP A 390 -9.68 -24.32 24.37
C TRP A 390 -10.52 -25.15 23.40
N LEU A 391 -10.66 -24.70 22.14
CA LEU A 391 -11.48 -25.38 21.14
C LEU A 391 -10.71 -26.51 20.42
N ALA A 392 -9.38 -26.40 20.28
CA ALA A 392 -8.55 -27.34 19.54
C ALA A 392 -8.73 -28.83 19.94
N PRO A 393 -8.82 -29.22 21.24
CA PRO A 393 -8.99 -30.63 21.63
C PRO A 393 -10.30 -31.29 21.18
N HIS A 394 -11.30 -30.47 20.86
CA HIS A 394 -12.65 -30.87 20.46
C HIS A 394 -12.89 -30.72 18.94
N SER A 395 -12.01 -29.99 18.25
CA SER A 395 -12.02 -29.84 16.80
C SER A 395 -11.90 -31.21 16.10
N GLY A 396 -12.67 -31.39 15.04
CA GLY A 396 -12.82 -32.65 14.30
C GLY A 396 -13.78 -33.68 14.93
N LYS A 397 -14.28 -33.44 16.14
CA LYS A 397 -15.27 -34.32 16.80
C LYS A 397 -16.66 -33.69 16.82
N ASP A 398 -16.71 -32.38 17.02
CA ASP A 398 -17.92 -31.57 17.02
C ASP A 398 -17.79 -30.50 15.93
N LEU A 399 -18.73 -30.46 14.99
CA LEU A 399 -18.69 -29.55 13.84
C LEU A 399 -18.86 -28.09 14.24
N GLU A 400 -19.70 -27.79 15.24
CA GLU A 400 -19.94 -26.42 15.70
C GLU A 400 -18.71 -25.85 16.40
N ILE A 401 -18.04 -26.66 17.23
CA ILE A 401 -16.75 -26.30 17.84
C ILE A 401 -15.68 -26.17 16.75
N THR A 402 -15.65 -27.09 15.79
CA THR A 402 -14.67 -27.05 14.68
C THR A 402 -14.79 -25.76 13.90
N ARG A 403 -16.00 -25.35 13.53
CA ARG A 403 -16.26 -24.09 12.81
C ARG A 403 -15.74 -22.88 13.59
N ARG A 404 -15.99 -22.80 14.89
CA ARG A 404 -15.50 -21.68 15.73
C ARG A 404 -13.99 -21.70 15.85
N HIS A 405 -13.40 -22.86 16.08
CA HIS A 405 -11.95 -23.04 16.12
C HIS A 405 -11.27 -22.54 14.84
N THR A 406 -11.76 -22.98 13.67
CA THR A 406 -11.17 -22.60 12.38
C THR A 406 -11.43 -21.14 12.02
N THR A 407 -12.57 -20.57 12.43
CA THR A 407 -12.84 -19.13 12.29
C THR A 407 -11.88 -18.31 13.14
N THR A 408 -11.65 -18.72 14.40
CA THR A 408 -10.72 -18.01 15.28
C THR A 408 -9.27 -18.13 14.77
N LEU A 409 -8.87 -19.27 14.21
CA LEU A 409 -7.58 -19.42 13.53
C LEU A 409 -7.45 -18.47 12.33
N GLY A 410 -8.45 -18.39 11.46
CA GLY A 410 -8.50 -17.43 10.36
C GLY A 410 -8.40 -15.99 10.85
N PHE A 411 -9.15 -15.64 11.90
CA PHE A 411 -9.08 -14.33 12.56
C PHE A 411 -7.71 -14.04 13.17
N LEU A 412 -6.92 -15.03 13.56
CA LEU A 412 -5.56 -14.81 14.04
C LEU A 412 -4.50 -14.80 12.93
N GLY A 413 -4.90 -14.93 11.66
CA GLY A 413 -3.99 -14.95 10.53
C GLY A 413 -3.45 -16.35 10.19
N TYR A 414 -4.13 -17.41 10.63
CA TYR A 414 -3.79 -18.80 10.31
C TYR A 414 -4.89 -19.51 9.47
N PRO A 415 -5.36 -18.91 8.35
CA PRO A 415 -6.44 -19.48 7.57
C PRO A 415 -6.09 -20.84 6.96
N SER A 416 -4.82 -21.07 6.59
CA SER A 416 -4.35 -22.35 6.04
C SER A 416 -4.50 -23.52 7.03
N ILE A 417 -4.18 -23.29 8.31
CA ILE A 417 -4.34 -24.29 9.37
C ILE A 417 -5.83 -24.56 9.60
N GLY A 418 -6.64 -23.51 9.64
CA GLY A 418 -8.10 -23.64 9.74
C GLY A 418 -8.69 -24.44 8.58
N ALA A 419 -8.25 -24.14 7.35
CA ALA A 419 -8.65 -24.82 6.14
C ALA A 419 -8.25 -26.30 6.16
N ASP A 420 -7.03 -26.65 6.58
CA ASP A 420 -6.57 -28.04 6.71
C ASP A 420 -7.43 -28.85 7.68
N VAL A 421 -7.77 -28.27 8.84
CA VAL A 421 -8.62 -28.91 9.84
C VAL A 421 -10.02 -29.15 9.28
N TYR A 422 -10.62 -28.14 8.66
CA TYR A 422 -11.99 -28.24 8.15
C TYR A 422 -12.10 -29.13 6.89
N TRP A 423 -11.08 -29.06 6.03
CA TRP A 423 -10.92 -29.94 4.86
C TRP A 423 -10.93 -31.41 5.27
N LYS A 424 -10.11 -31.77 6.27
CA LYS A 424 -10.06 -33.14 6.77
C LYS A 424 -11.44 -33.64 7.18
N VAL A 425 -12.20 -32.84 7.92
CA VAL A 425 -13.52 -33.24 8.43
C VAL A 425 -14.55 -33.43 7.31
N ILE A 426 -14.62 -32.49 6.36
CA ILE A 426 -15.67 -32.50 5.32
C ILE A 426 -15.30 -33.38 4.12
N VAL A 427 -14.02 -33.43 3.77
CA VAL A 427 -13.55 -33.95 2.47
C VAL A 427 -12.80 -35.28 2.59
N GLU A 428 -11.98 -35.46 3.63
CA GLU A 428 -11.19 -36.68 3.84
C GLU A 428 -11.95 -37.72 4.68
N ASP A 429 -12.47 -37.30 5.84
CA ASP A 429 -13.20 -38.14 6.78
C ASP A 429 -14.72 -38.16 6.46
N GLY A 430 -15.19 -37.23 5.62
CA GLY A 430 -16.60 -37.06 5.21
C GLY A 430 -16.85 -37.19 3.70
N ASP A 431 -18.08 -36.89 3.28
CA ASP A 431 -18.46 -36.78 1.88
C ASP A 431 -19.02 -35.38 1.57
N PRO A 432 -18.27 -34.52 0.85
CA PRO A 432 -18.68 -33.14 0.56
C PRO A 432 -19.97 -33.07 -0.26
N ALA A 433 -20.33 -34.12 -1.01
CA ALA A 433 -21.57 -34.14 -1.78
C ALA A 433 -22.84 -34.20 -0.90
N THR A 434 -22.68 -34.55 0.38
CA THR A 434 -23.78 -34.69 1.35
C THR A 434 -23.68 -33.71 2.52
N ALA A 435 -22.62 -32.90 2.56
CA ALA A 435 -22.43 -31.87 3.58
C ALA A 435 -23.44 -30.73 3.40
N SER A 436 -23.68 -29.94 4.45
CA SER A 436 -24.59 -28.81 4.35
C SER A 436 -24.00 -27.72 3.44
N GLU A 437 -24.86 -26.97 2.75
CA GLU A 437 -24.43 -25.85 1.91
C GLU A 437 -23.61 -24.81 2.71
N ALA A 438 -23.97 -24.59 3.98
CA ALA A 438 -23.24 -23.70 4.87
C ALA A 438 -21.84 -24.20 5.25
N ASP A 439 -21.61 -25.52 5.34
CA ASP A 439 -20.27 -26.08 5.55
C ASP A 439 -19.43 -25.98 4.27
N ILE A 440 -20.03 -26.24 3.10
CA ILE A 440 -19.35 -26.13 1.81
C ILE A 440 -18.99 -24.67 1.49
N ALA A 441 -19.90 -23.73 1.71
CA ALA A 441 -19.64 -22.31 1.55
C ALA A 441 -18.50 -21.84 2.46
N TYR A 442 -18.54 -22.25 3.72
CA TYR A 442 -17.51 -21.92 4.70
C TYR A 442 -16.14 -22.51 4.36
N LEU A 443 -16.07 -23.81 4.00
CA LEU A 443 -14.82 -24.44 3.58
C LEU A 443 -14.26 -23.76 2.31
N SER A 444 -15.11 -23.46 1.33
CA SER A 444 -14.70 -22.75 0.12
C SER A 444 -14.10 -21.39 0.46
N GLY A 445 -14.73 -20.63 1.37
CA GLY A 445 -14.21 -19.36 1.86
C GLY A 445 -12.83 -19.50 2.53
N LEU A 446 -12.68 -20.44 3.47
CA LEU A 446 -11.40 -20.70 4.14
C LEU A 446 -10.29 -21.07 3.15
N LEU A 447 -10.58 -21.91 2.16
CA LEU A 447 -9.60 -22.32 1.15
C LEU A 447 -9.16 -21.14 0.28
N ILE A 448 -10.11 -20.26 -0.12
CA ILE A 448 -9.82 -19.04 -0.89
C ILE A 448 -8.95 -18.07 -0.09
N GLU A 449 -9.31 -17.83 1.19
CA GLU A 449 -8.53 -16.99 2.11
C GLU A 449 -7.13 -17.54 2.34
N ALA A 450 -6.99 -18.87 2.41
CA ALA A 450 -5.71 -19.56 2.56
C ALA A 450 -4.87 -19.64 1.27
N GLY A 451 -5.38 -19.17 0.13
CA GLY A 451 -4.68 -19.28 -1.16
C GLY A 451 -4.61 -20.71 -1.72
N GLN A 452 -5.47 -21.62 -1.25
CA GLN A 452 -5.48 -23.04 -1.63
C GLN A 452 -6.42 -23.29 -2.82
N ASP A 453 -6.22 -22.57 -3.92
CA ASP A 453 -7.09 -22.57 -5.10
C ASP A 453 -7.28 -23.98 -5.68
N ASP A 454 -6.20 -24.77 -5.78
CA ASP A 454 -6.24 -26.17 -6.24
C ASP A 454 -7.20 -27.04 -5.41
N ARG A 455 -7.32 -26.76 -4.11
CA ARG A 455 -8.25 -27.50 -3.24
C ARG A 455 -9.68 -27.04 -3.41
N VAL A 456 -9.92 -25.78 -3.78
CA VAL A 456 -11.27 -25.33 -4.16
C VAL A 456 -11.71 -26.05 -5.43
N GLU A 457 -10.84 -26.20 -6.43
CA GLU A 457 -11.14 -26.95 -7.64
C GLU A 457 -11.39 -28.44 -7.35
N GLN A 458 -10.59 -29.06 -6.49
CA GLN A 458 -10.80 -30.44 -6.03
C GLN A 458 -12.12 -30.60 -5.26
N LEU A 459 -12.48 -29.64 -4.42
CA LEU A 459 -13.76 -29.62 -3.72
C LEU A 459 -14.90 -29.54 -4.73
N ALA A 460 -14.85 -28.57 -5.65
CA ALA A 460 -15.88 -28.36 -6.67
C ALA A 460 -16.14 -29.64 -7.49
N ALA A 461 -15.08 -30.34 -7.92
CA ALA A 461 -15.18 -31.59 -8.68
C ALA A 461 -15.92 -32.72 -7.93
N ARG A 462 -16.08 -32.61 -6.60
CA ARG A 462 -16.78 -33.59 -5.75
C ARG A 462 -18.18 -33.12 -5.33
N LEU A 463 -18.58 -31.90 -5.66
CA LEU A 463 -19.89 -31.34 -5.31
C LEU A 463 -20.95 -31.66 -6.38
N PRO A 464 -22.24 -31.62 -6.04
CA PRO A 464 -23.32 -31.55 -7.01
C PRO A 464 -23.16 -30.32 -7.92
N ALA A 465 -23.79 -30.34 -9.10
CA ALA A 465 -23.58 -29.35 -10.16
C ALA A 465 -23.70 -27.89 -9.66
N ALA A 466 -24.79 -27.55 -8.95
CA ALA A 466 -24.98 -26.20 -8.42
C ALA A 466 -23.89 -25.78 -7.44
N GLY A 467 -23.54 -26.66 -6.48
CA GLY A 467 -22.48 -26.40 -5.50
C GLY A 467 -21.09 -26.30 -6.13
N SER A 468 -20.80 -27.11 -7.15
CA SER A 468 -19.55 -27.07 -7.92
C SER A 468 -19.36 -25.71 -8.59
N HIS A 469 -20.36 -25.28 -9.37
CA HIS A 469 -20.33 -24.00 -10.07
C HIS A 469 -20.24 -22.82 -9.08
N LEU A 470 -20.96 -22.90 -7.95
CA LEU A 470 -20.92 -21.86 -6.93
C LEU A 470 -19.54 -21.74 -6.25
N ALA A 471 -18.87 -22.86 -5.94
CA ALA A 471 -17.52 -22.85 -5.39
C ALA A 471 -16.49 -22.22 -6.34
N LEU A 472 -16.56 -22.56 -7.64
CA LEU A 472 -15.69 -21.99 -8.67
C LEU A 472 -15.99 -20.50 -8.91
N ALA A 473 -17.27 -20.09 -8.93
CA ALA A 473 -17.65 -18.69 -9.04
C ALA A 473 -17.08 -17.83 -7.89
N ARG A 474 -17.10 -18.34 -6.65
CA ARG A 474 -16.47 -17.67 -5.49
C ARG A 474 -14.97 -17.53 -5.67
N LEU A 475 -14.30 -18.59 -6.11
CA LEU A 475 -12.86 -18.58 -6.38
C LEU A 475 -12.50 -17.53 -7.45
N TYR A 476 -13.14 -17.59 -8.61
CA TYR A 476 -12.85 -16.68 -9.71
C TYR A 476 -13.17 -15.23 -9.38
N ARG A 477 -14.25 -14.98 -8.61
CA ARG A 477 -14.52 -13.65 -8.04
C ARG A 477 -13.38 -13.17 -7.15
N ALA A 478 -12.90 -14.01 -6.23
CA ALA A 478 -11.82 -13.64 -5.31
C ALA A 478 -10.47 -13.40 -6.00
N ARG A 479 -10.29 -13.94 -7.21
CA ARG A 479 -9.12 -13.74 -8.07
C ARG A 479 -9.35 -12.71 -9.19
N GLU A 480 -10.48 -11.97 -9.13
CA GLU A 480 -10.86 -10.95 -10.13
C GLU A 480 -10.92 -11.48 -11.58
N ARG A 481 -11.14 -12.79 -11.73
CA ARG A 481 -11.36 -13.47 -13.02
C ARG A 481 -12.83 -13.36 -13.41
N TRP A 482 -13.26 -12.13 -13.70
CA TRP A 482 -14.67 -11.76 -13.80
C TRP A 482 -15.45 -12.52 -14.88
N ALA A 483 -14.80 -12.82 -16.02
CA ALA A 483 -15.44 -13.57 -17.11
C ALA A 483 -15.76 -15.02 -16.69
N GLU A 484 -14.80 -15.71 -16.07
CA GLU A 484 -15.01 -17.05 -15.54
C GLU A 484 -15.98 -17.05 -14.35
N ALA A 485 -15.90 -16.06 -13.47
CA ALA A 485 -16.84 -15.90 -12.36
C ALA A 485 -18.29 -15.75 -12.86
N ALA A 486 -18.52 -14.97 -13.91
CA ALA A 486 -19.83 -14.81 -14.52
C ALA A 486 -20.35 -16.13 -15.12
N ALA A 487 -19.52 -16.85 -15.87
CA ALA A 487 -19.89 -18.11 -16.50
C ALA A 487 -20.27 -19.20 -15.48
N GLU A 488 -19.47 -19.34 -14.42
CA GLU A 488 -19.75 -20.30 -13.35
C GLU A 488 -20.98 -19.88 -12.53
N ALA A 489 -21.17 -18.59 -12.23
CA ALA A 489 -22.35 -18.14 -11.50
C ALA A 489 -23.65 -18.30 -12.31
N GLU A 490 -23.62 -18.05 -13.63
CA GLU A 490 -24.75 -18.33 -14.54
C GLU A 490 -25.08 -19.83 -14.56
N ALA A 491 -24.06 -20.69 -14.66
CA ALA A 491 -24.24 -22.14 -14.62
C ALA A 491 -24.80 -22.63 -13.28
N ALA A 492 -24.41 -21.99 -12.16
CA ALA A 492 -24.99 -22.25 -10.85
C ALA A 492 -26.49 -21.91 -10.82
N VAL A 493 -26.90 -20.72 -11.29
CA VAL A 493 -28.31 -20.32 -11.39
C VAL A 493 -29.11 -21.29 -12.27
N ALA A 494 -28.54 -21.75 -13.38
CA ALA A 494 -29.19 -22.69 -14.30
C ALA A 494 -29.35 -24.11 -13.71
N ALA A 495 -28.44 -24.52 -12.82
CA ALA A 495 -28.49 -25.81 -12.15
C ALA A 495 -29.48 -25.80 -10.98
N GLU A 496 -29.37 -24.80 -10.10
CA GLU A 496 -30.27 -24.57 -8.98
C GLU A 496 -30.23 -23.09 -8.58
N GLU A 497 -31.36 -22.42 -8.73
CA GLU A 497 -31.44 -20.99 -8.48
C GLU A 497 -31.29 -20.67 -6.99
N SER A 498 -30.37 -19.75 -6.68
CA SER A 498 -30.18 -19.23 -5.32
C SER A 498 -29.87 -17.74 -5.34
N VAL A 499 -30.19 -17.04 -4.23
CA VAL A 499 -29.86 -15.61 -4.10
C VAL A 499 -28.35 -15.37 -4.25
N GLU A 500 -27.51 -16.25 -3.69
CA GLU A 500 -26.06 -16.12 -3.77
C GLU A 500 -25.51 -16.25 -5.21
N SER A 501 -26.02 -17.22 -5.98
CA SER A 501 -25.58 -17.39 -7.38
C SER A 501 -25.95 -16.17 -8.23
N ARG A 502 -27.14 -15.57 -8.02
CA ARG A 502 -27.52 -14.29 -8.65
C ARG A 502 -26.63 -13.13 -8.21
N ARG A 503 -26.29 -13.02 -6.92
CA ARG A 503 -25.38 -11.99 -6.40
C ARG A 503 -24.01 -12.07 -7.07
N LEU A 504 -23.42 -13.26 -7.13
CA LEU A 504 -22.11 -13.46 -7.77
C LEU A 504 -22.16 -13.13 -9.26
N TRP A 505 -23.21 -13.57 -9.96
CA TRP A 505 -23.36 -13.31 -11.39
C TRP A 505 -23.53 -11.82 -11.68
N SER A 506 -24.40 -11.13 -10.94
CA SER A 506 -24.62 -9.69 -11.09
C SER A 506 -23.35 -8.88 -10.82
N VAL A 507 -22.58 -9.23 -9.78
CA VAL A 507 -21.32 -8.53 -9.48
C VAL A 507 -20.31 -8.74 -10.61
N ALA A 508 -20.17 -9.97 -11.11
CA ALA A 508 -19.27 -10.26 -12.22
C ALA A 508 -19.67 -9.51 -13.51
N ALA A 509 -20.98 -9.46 -13.82
CA ALA A 509 -21.49 -8.69 -14.97
C ALA A 509 -21.18 -7.19 -14.85
N GLN A 510 -21.37 -6.61 -13.67
CA GLN A 510 -21.06 -5.21 -13.41
C GLN A 510 -19.56 -4.91 -13.57
N GLN A 511 -18.68 -5.78 -13.06
CA GLN A 511 -17.22 -5.65 -13.22
C GLN A 511 -16.75 -5.77 -14.67
N LEU A 512 -17.51 -6.48 -15.51
CA LEU A 512 -17.31 -6.54 -16.97
C LEU A 512 -17.90 -5.32 -17.72
N GLY A 513 -18.49 -4.36 -17.00
CA GLY A 513 -19.11 -3.16 -17.56
C GLY A 513 -20.55 -3.34 -18.05
N ASP A 514 -21.16 -4.51 -17.86
CA ASP A 514 -22.54 -4.79 -18.29
C ASP A 514 -23.54 -4.57 -17.15
N ASN A 515 -23.80 -3.28 -16.87
CA ASN A 515 -24.75 -2.88 -15.83
C ASN A 515 -26.20 -3.27 -16.17
N ALA A 516 -26.55 -3.36 -17.46
CA ALA A 516 -27.88 -3.77 -17.88
C ALA A 516 -28.12 -5.25 -17.55
N ALA A 517 -27.17 -6.13 -17.88
CA ALA A 517 -27.24 -7.54 -17.48
C ALA A 517 -27.25 -7.68 -15.95
N ALA A 518 -26.39 -6.95 -15.24
CA ALA A 518 -26.38 -6.97 -13.77
C ALA A 518 -27.76 -6.63 -13.17
N ALA A 519 -28.43 -5.59 -13.68
CA ALA A 519 -29.78 -5.23 -13.25
C ALA A 519 -30.81 -6.32 -13.56
N GLU A 520 -30.79 -6.90 -14.78
CA GLU A 520 -31.70 -7.99 -15.15
C GLU A 520 -31.53 -9.24 -14.28
N ILE A 521 -30.29 -9.58 -13.91
CA ILE A 521 -29.98 -10.73 -13.06
C ILE A 521 -30.60 -10.58 -11.66
N LEU A 522 -30.57 -9.37 -11.09
CA LEU A 522 -31.11 -9.07 -9.77
C LEU A 522 -32.60 -8.71 -9.78
N ARG A 523 -33.18 -8.32 -10.92
CA ARG A 523 -34.60 -7.91 -11.05
C ARG A 523 -35.58 -8.90 -10.38
N PRO A 524 -35.45 -10.23 -10.51
CA PRO A 524 -36.34 -11.18 -9.84
C PRO A 524 -36.33 -11.09 -8.31
N LEU A 525 -35.27 -10.56 -7.71
CA LEU A 525 -35.15 -10.40 -6.25
C LEU A 525 -36.10 -9.32 -5.69
N LEU A 526 -36.66 -8.44 -6.53
CA LEU A 526 -37.69 -7.48 -6.10
C LEU A 526 -38.91 -8.17 -5.49
N ASP A 527 -39.26 -9.35 -6.01
CA ASP A 527 -40.44 -10.11 -5.60
C ASP A 527 -40.07 -11.30 -4.70
N SER A 528 -38.79 -11.49 -4.36
CA SER A 528 -38.32 -12.57 -3.49
C SER A 528 -38.42 -12.17 -2.02
N ASP A 529 -38.88 -13.12 -1.18
CA ASP A 529 -38.85 -13.00 0.29
C ASP A 529 -37.46 -13.32 0.87
N GLU A 530 -36.57 -13.92 0.08
CA GLU A 530 -35.19 -14.25 0.46
C GLU A 530 -34.21 -13.09 0.17
N ALA A 531 -34.66 -12.06 -0.54
CA ALA A 531 -33.84 -10.90 -0.86
C ALA A 531 -33.64 -10.00 0.37
N GLU A 532 -32.40 -9.55 0.56
CA GLU A 532 -32.06 -8.57 1.59
C GLU A 532 -32.15 -7.15 1.01
N GLU A 533 -32.28 -6.14 1.87
CA GLU A 533 -32.30 -4.74 1.43
C GLU A 533 -31.05 -4.37 0.60
N GLU A 534 -29.90 -4.97 0.92
CA GLU A 534 -28.65 -4.80 0.17
C GLU A 534 -28.78 -5.24 -1.30
N ASP A 535 -29.53 -6.30 -1.59
CA ASP A 535 -29.76 -6.75 -2.97
C ASP A 535 -30.57 -5.75 -3.76
N ILE A 536 -31.55 -5.12 -3.10
CA ILE A 536 -32.39 -4.09 -3.72
C ILE A 536 -31.56 -2.83 -3.99
N TRP A 537 -30.65 -2.45 -3.09
CA TRP A 537 -29.70 -1.36 -3.32
C TRP A 537 -28.73 -1.67 -4.47
N ARG A 538 -28.19 -2.88 -4.57
CA ARG A 538 -27.34 -3.31 -5.69
C ARG A 538 -28.09 -3.22 -7.03
N LEU A 539 -29.36 -3.64 -7.04
CA LEU A 539 -30.23 -3.49 -8.20
C LEU A 539 -30.44 -2.01 -8.57
N ILE A 540 -30.68 -1.12 -7.61
CA ILE A 540 -30.81 0.32 -7.85
C ILE A 540 -29.56 0.88 -8.52
N VAL A 541 -28.37 0.53 -8.02
CA VAL A 541 -27.09 0.98 -8.59
C VAL A 541 -26.94 0.51 -10.04
N ALA A 542 -27.09 -0.80 -10.30
CA ALA A 542 -26.96 -1.38 -11.63
C ALA A 542 -28.00 -0.81 -12.62
N ALA A 543 -29.26 -0.72 -12.21
CA ALA A 543 -30.34 -0.17 -13.03
C ALA A 543 -30.14 1.32 -13.31
N THR A 544 -29.62 2.10 -12.35
CA THR A 544 -29.28 3.50 -12.54
C THR A 544 -28.17 3.65 -13.58
N ALA A 545 -27.12 2.85 -13.49
CA ALA A 545 -26.02 2.86 -14.46
C ALA A 545 -26.45 2.40 -15.86
N ALA A 546 -27.48 1.56 -15.96
CA ALA A 546 -28.10 1.16 -17.22
C ALA A 546 -29.21 2.11 -17.70
N GLU A 547 -29.50 3.19 -16.97
CA GLU A 547 -30.64 4.10 -17.19
C GLU A 547 -32.02 3.40 -17.26
N ASP A 548 -32.18 2.25 -16.59
CA ASP A 548 -33.46 1.57 -16.43
C ASP A 548 -34.26 2.15 -15.25
N TRP A 549 -34.77 3.36 -15.48
CA TRP A 549 -35.50 4.12 -14.46
C TRP A 549 -36.77 3.42 -13.97
N ALA A 550 -37.41 2.58 -14.78
CA ALA A 550 -38.60 1.83 -14.35
C ALA A 550 -38.25 0.86 -13.21
N THR A 551 -37.11 0.17 -13.32
CA THR A 551 -36.59 -0.70 -12.26
C THR A 551 -36.14 0.09 -11.04
N VAL A 552 -35.48 1.24 -11.24
CA VAL A 552 -35.09 2.13 -10.13
C VAL A 552 -36.31 2.56 -9.32
N HIS A 553 -37.39 2.99 -9.96
CA HIS A 553 -38.64 3.37 -9.30
C HIS A 553 -39.29 2.19 -8.55
N ALA A 554 -39.32 1.00 -9.16
CA ALA A 554 -39.86 -0.20 -8.52
C ALA A 554 -39.06 -0.62 -7.28
N ALA A 555 -37.73 -0.62 -7.38
CA ALA A 555 -36.82 -0.95 -6.29
C ALA A 555 -36.88 0.09 -5.15
N ALA A 556 -36.93 1.37 -5.50
CA ALA A 556 -37.07 2.44 -4.52
C ALA A 556 -38.41 2.39 -3.77
N ALA A 557 -39.50 2.01 -4.46
CA ALA A 557 -40.79 1.76 -3.82
C ALA A 557 -40.73 0.59 -2.82
N LYS A 558 -40.02 -0.49 -3.15
CA LYS A 558 -39.78 -1.63 -2.23
C LYS A 558 -39.07 -1.19 -0.95
N LEU A 559 -38.10 -0.26 -1.07
CA LEU A 559 -37.37 0.33 0.05
C LEU A 559 -38.10 1.51 0.73
N ASN A 560 -39.32 1.85 0.30
CA ASN A 560 -40.09 2.99 0.80
C ASN A 560 -39.36 4.34 0.70
N LEU A 561 -38.53 4.54 -0.33
CA LEU A 561 -37.82 5.79 -0.52
C LEU A 561 -38.78 6.91 -0.97
N PRO A 562 -38.67 8.11 -0.38
CA PRO A 562 -39.54 9.24 -0.73
C PRO A 562 -39.06 9.93 -2.01
N ILE A 563 -39.42 9.40 -3.18
CA ILE A 563 -39.14 10.00 -4.49
C ILE A 563 -40.37 10.79 -4.96
N GLN A 564 -40.17 12.02 -5.41
CA GLN A 564 -41.23 12.91 -5.90
C GLN A 564 -41.49 12.72 -7.40
N THR A 565 -40.46 12.34 -8.13
CA THR A 565 -40.49 12.07 -9.58
C THR A 565 -41.24 10.76 -9.86
N ALA A 566 -42.29 10.81 -10.66
CA ALA A 566 -43.15 9.63 -10.90
C ALA A 566 -42.63 8.68 -12.01
N GLU A 567 -41.92 9.19 -13.01
CA GLU A 567 -41.40 8.43 -14.15
C GLU A 567 -40.08 9.05 -14.65
N GLY A 568 -39.21 8.25 -15.26
CA GLY A 568 -37.95 8.69 -15.85
C GLY A 568 -36.82 8.96 -14.83
N PRO A 569 -35.75 9.67 -15.25
CA PRO A 569 -34.61 9.99 -14.39
C PRO A 569 -35.00 10.74 -13.12
N ILE A 570 -34.42 10.35 -12.00
CA ILE A 570 -34.59 11.04 -10.71
C ILE A 570 -33.51 12.12 -10.62
N ASP A 571 -33.93 13.39 -10.60
CA ASP A 571 -33.05 14.56 -10.43
C ASP A 571 -33.65 15.50 -9.37
N GLU A 572 -33.46 15.13 -8.11
CA GLU A 572 -34.03 15.80 -6.93
C GLU A 572 -32.90 16.24 -5.99
N GLN A 573 -33.02 17.40 -5.35
CA GLN A 573 -31.97 17.87 -4.44
C GLN A 573 -32.12 17.22 -3.06
N TRP A 574 -31.22 16.29 -2.70
CA TRP A 574 -31.25 15.61 -1.41
C TRP A 574 -30.28 16.25 -0.41
N HIS A 575 -28.99 15.89 -0.45
CA HIS A 575 -27.96 16.42 0.44
C HIS A 575 -26.57 16.32 -0.21
N LEU A 576 -25.57 16.98 0.39
CA LEU A 576 -24.17 16.87 -0.06
C LEU A 576 -23.56 15.52 0.33
N ILE A 577 -22.63 15.04 -0.48
CA ILE A 577 -21.82 13.84 -0.27
C ILE A 577 -20.38 14.07 -0.72
N ARG A 578 -19.45 13.23 -0.25
CA ARG A 578 -18.11 13.09 -0.84
C ARG A 578 -18.12 11.88 -1.78
N ALA A 579 -17.96 12.11 -3.07
CA ALA A 579 -17.78 11.05 -4.05
C ALA A 579 -16.29 10.67 -4.13
N VAL A 580 -15.98 9.42 -3.84
CA VAL A 580 -14.63 8.87 -3.96
C VAL A 580 -14.46 8.29 -5.36
N LEU A 581 -13.66 8.95 -6.19
CA LEU A 581 -13.49 8.66 -7.60
C LEU A 581 -12.03 8.31 -7.94
N PRO A 582 -11.79 7.48 -8.96
CA PRO A 582 -10.44 7.11 -9.38
C PRO A 582 -9.72 8.29 -10.07
N ALA A 583 -8.46 8.52 -9.74
CA ALA A 583 -7.61 9.51 -10.41
C ALA A 583 -6.69 8.84 -11.45
N PRO A 584 -6.20 9.58 -12.46
CA PRO A 584 -5.32 9.03 -13.52
C PRO A 584 -4.00 8.42 -13.01
N ASP A 585 -3.55 8.83 -11.82
CA ASP A 585 -2.35 8.31 -11.15
C ASP A 585 -2.60 6.99 -10.38
N GLY A 586 -3.83 6.45 -10.46
CA GLY A 586 -4.27 5.26 -9.74
C GLY A 586 -4.69 5.53 -8.30
N SER A 587 -4.59 6.76 -7.80
CA SER A 587 -5.08 7.14 -6.48
C SER A 587 -6.60 7.32 -6.47
N ARG A 588 -7.18 7.53 -5.28
CA ARG A 588 -8.59 7.89 -5.13
C ARG A 588 -8.68 9.33 -4.65
N ARG A 589 -9.60 10.09 -5.23
CA ARG A 589 -9.84 11.49 -4.88
C ARG A 589 -11.25 11.66 -4.36
N GLU A 590 -11.38 12.41 -3.27
CA GLU A 590 -12.67 12.82 -2.74
C GLU A 590 -13.14 14.10 -3.43
N VAL A 591 -14.36 14.06 -3.95
CA VAL A 591 -14.98 15.18 -4.67
C VAL A 591 -16.32 15.49 -4.05
N LEU A 592 -16.54 16.75 -3.67
CA LEU A 592 -17.83 17.18 -3.17
C LEU A 592 -18.88 17.09 -4.29
N ALA A 593 -20.03 16.46 -3.98
CA ALA A 593 -21.13 16.27 -4.91
C ALA A 593 -22.48 16.47 -4.23
N LEU A 594 -23.49 16.88 -5.00
CA LEU A 594 -24.88 16.93 -4.58
C LEU A 594 -25.56 15.61 -4.94
N ARG A 595 -26.08 14.86 -3.96
CA ARG A 595 -26.89 13.67 -4.22
C ARG A 595 -28.20 14.10 -4.91
N THR A 596 -28.44 13.56 -6.10
CA THR A 596 -29.60 13.87 -6.95
C THR A 596 -30.67 12.77 -6.95
N GLY A 597 -30.39 11.63 -6.32
CA GLY A 597 -31.30 10.50 -6.25
C GLY A 597 -30.76 9.35 -5.39
N PRO A 598 -31.38 8.15 -5.46
CA PRO A 598 -30.97 6.99 -4.66
C PRO A 598 -29.50 6.60 -4.85
N ALA A 599 -29.01 6.60 -6.08
CA ALA A 599 -27.63 6.23 -6.44
C ALA A 599 -26.97 7.22 -7.42
N THR A 600 -27.54 8.42 -7.61
CA THR A 600 -27.01 9.45 -8.51
C THR A 600 -26.53 10.67 -7.75
N ALA A 601 -25.39 11.23 -8.15
CA ALA A 601 -24.88 12.49 -7.63
C ALA A 601 -24.31 13.36 -8.73
N ARG A 602 -24.36 14.67 -8.54
CA ARG A 602 -23.80 15.68 -9.44
C ARG A 602 -22.57 16.32 -8.81
N LEU A 603 -21.43 16.25 -9.48
CA LEU A 603 -20.18 16.83 -8.95
C LEU A 603 -20.32 18.34 -8.81
N ALA A 604 -19.97 18.88 -7.64
CA ALA A 604 -20.18 20.29 -7.31
C ALA A 604 -18.94 21.15 -7.56
N VAL A 605 -17.76 20.52 -7.60
CA VAL A 605 -16.45 21.19 -7.60
C VAL A 605 -15.70 20.90 -8.91
N PRO A 606 -15.21 21.94 -9.60
CA PRO A 606 -14.32 21.79 -10.76
C PRO A 606 -13.10 20.94 -10.45
N GLN A 607 -12.65 20.16 -11.43
CA GLN A 607 -11.49 19.31 -11.28
C GLN A 607 -10.30 19.81 -12.10
N PRO A 608 -9.07 19.50 -11.66
CA PRO A 608 -7.88 19.78 -12.45
C PRO A 608 -7.88 19.15 -13.83
N ARG A 609 -7.10 19.74 -14.73
CA ARG A 609 -6.87 19.20 -16.07
C ARG A 609 -6.31 17.77 -15.98
N GLY A 610 -6.79 16.90 -16.86
CA GLY A 610 -6.37 15.49 -16.94
C GLY A 610 -7.27 14.55 -16.14
N MET A 611 -8.21 15.07 -15.35
CA MET A 611 -9.24 14.25 -14.70
C MET A 611 -10.31 13.85 -15.71
N GLU A 612 -10.82 12.62 -15.59
CA GLU A 612 -11.90 12.09 -16.45
C GLU A 612 -13.29 12.59 -16.05
N TYR A 613 -13.39 13.41 -15.00
CA TYR A 613 -14.62 13.97 -14.48
C TYR A 613 -14.44 15.43 -14.03
N ASN A 614 -15.52 16.20 -14.02
CA ASN A 614 -15.53 17.63 -13.72
C ASN A 614 -16.85 18.09 -13.07
N ALA A 615 -16.92 19.36 -12.66
CA ALA A 615 -18.14 19.96 -12.14
C ALA A 615 -19.32 19.77 -13.10
N GLY A 616 -20.49 19.46 -12.53
CA GLY A 616 -21.72 19.22 -13.27
C GLY A 616 -21.88 17.79 -13.77
N ASP A 617 -20.83 16.97 -13.77
CA ASP A 617 -20.94 15.56 -14.16
C ASP A 617 -21.89 14.82 -13.22
N VAL A 618 -22.75 14.00 -13.82
CA VAL A 618 -23.64 13.11 -13.08
C VAL A 618 -22.99 11.74 -13.04
N ILE A 619 -22.75 11.25 -11.83
CA ILE A 619 -22.18 9.95 -11.56
C ILE A 619 -23.21 9.02 -10.93
N VAL A 620 -22.98 7.72 -11.07
CA VAL A 620 -23.58 6.69 -10.24
C VAL A 620 -22.62 6.39 -9.08
N PHE A 621 -23.14 6.25 -7.87
CA PHE A 621 -22.36 5.89 -6.68
C PHE A 621 -23.02 4.71 -5.93
N ASP A 622 -22.23 3.96 -5.16
CA ASP A 622 -22.73 2.94 -4.24
C ASP A 622 -23.22 3.63 -2.96
N PRO A 623 -24.52 3.55 -2.61
CA PRO A 623 -25.11 4.22 -1.45
C PRO A 623 -24.72 3.60 -0.09
N ARG A 624 -23.66 2.81 -0.03
CA ARG A 624 -23.01 2.36 1.21
C ARG A 624 -21.94 3.37 1.66
N PRO A 625 -22.07 3.96 2.86
CA PRO A 625 -21.04 4.83 3.41
C PRO A 625 -19.68 4.12 3.49
N LEU A 626 -18.62 4.80 3.09
CA LEU A 626 -17.24 4.32 3.24
C LEU A 626 -16.70 4.56 4.66
N GLU A 627 -17.30 5.51 5.37
CA GLU A 627 -16.98 5.86 6.75
C GLU A 627 -18.25 5.78 7.61
N PRO A 628 -18.16 5.31 8.87
CA PRO A 628 -19.28 5.37 9.80
C PRO A 628 -19.66 6.82 10.09
N ILE A 629 -20.95 7.08 10.29
CA ILE A 629 -21.44 8.40 10.68
C ILE A 629 -20.99 8.64 12.14
N PRO A 630 -20.31 9.77 12.44
CA PRO A 630 -19.89 10.09 13.81
C PRO A 630 -21.06 10.08 14.79
N GLU A 631 -20.82 9.66 16.05
CA GLU A 631 -21.85 9.65 17.09
C GLU A 631 -22.02 11.02 17.76
N ASP A 632 -20.98 11.86 17.77
CA ASP A 632 -21.03 13.21 18.36
C ASP A 632 -21.88 14.15 17.48
N PRO A 633 -22.96 14.75 18.01
CA PRO A 633 -23.78 15.71 17.28
C PRO A 633 -23.00 16.89 16.68
N LYS A 634 -21.88 17.30 17.29
CA LYS A 634 -21.05 18.38 16.72
C LYS A 634 -20.25 17.94 15.52
N GLU A 635 -19.71 16.73 15.54
CA GLU A 635 -19.00 16.16 14.39
C GLU A 635 -19.97 15.87 13.25
N GLN A 636 -21.23 15.50 13.56
CA GLN A 636 -22.28 15.31 12.57
C GLN A 636 -22.66 16.59 11.80
N GLU A 637 -22.55 17.79 12.39
CA GLU A 637 -22.90 19.05 11.71
C GLU A 637 -22.02 19.31 10.48
N ASP A 638 -20.74 18.94 10.56
CA ASP A 638 -19.76 19.14 9.48
C ASP A 638 -19.48 17.86 8.66
N PHE A 639 -20.06 16.72 9.04
CA PHE A 639 -19.78 15.43 8.41
C PHE A 639 -20.50 15.29 7.06
N VAL A 640 -19.71 15.24 5.99
CA VAL A 640 -20.18 14.91 4.64
C VAL A 640 -19.86 13.45 4.34
N ILE A 641 -20.88 12.61 4.21
CA ILE A 641 -20.74 11.16 4.08
C ILE A 641 -19.99 10.80 2.77
N PRO A 642 -18.92 9.98 2.83
CA PRO A 642 -18.21 9.52 1.65
C PRO A 642 -18.84 8.26 1.05
N PHE A 643 -18.96 8.22 -0.27
CA PHE A 643 -19.46 7.09 -1.04
C PHE A 643 -18.54 6.78 -2.22
N ALA A 644 -18.46 5.50 -2.60
CA ALA A 644 -17.68 5.08 -3.77
C ALA A 644 -18.41 5.43 -5.07
N GLY A 645 -17.74 6.12 -5.99
CA GLY A 645 -18.24 6.29 -7.35
C GLY A 645 -18.12 4.99 -8.15
N VAL A 646 -19.16 4.66 -8.91
CA VAL A 646 -19.27 3.42 -9.70
C VAL A 646 -18.95 3.71 -11.17
N THR A 647 -19.64 4.67 -11.77
CA THR A 647 -19.42 5.06 -13.18
C THR A 647 -19.91 6.49 -13.43
N MET A 648 -19.38 7.12 -14.47
CA MET A 648 -20.01 8.32 -15.03
C MET A 648 -21.33 7.93 -15.69
N LEU A 649 -22.41 8.61 -15.34
CA LEU A 649 -23.73 8.44 -15.96
C LEU A 649 -23.88 9.37 -17.15
N ARG A 650 -23.64 10.67 -16.93
CA ARG A 650 -23.72 11.70 -17.97
C ARG A 650 -22.70 12.81 -17.69
N PRO A 651 -21.95 13.26 -18.72
CA PRO A 651 -21.08 14.41 -18.56
C PRO A 651 -21.93 15.67 -18.33
N GLY A 652 -21.49 16.52 -17.41
CA GLY A 652 -22.03 17.84 -17.16
C GLY A 652 -21.71 18.82 -18.27
N GLY A 653 -20.73 18.46 -19.12
CA GLY A 653 -20.36 19.24 -20.29
C GLY A 653 -19.72 20.55 -19.89
N PHE A 654 -18.72 20.50 -19.02
CA PHE A 654 -17.89 21.65 -18.69
C PHE A 654 -16.41 21.29 -18.76
N THR A 655 -15.60 22.21 -19.27
CA THR A 655 -14.14 22.20 -19.12
C THR A 655 -13.75 23.34 -18.21
N SER A 656 -12.91 23.07 -17.21
CA SER A 656 -12.55 24.04 -16.18
C SER A 656 -11.10 24.48 -16.31
N TRP A 657 -10.85 25.76 -16.10
CA TRP A 657 -9.52 26.37 -16.19
C TRP A 657 -9.17 27.09 -14.90
N PHE A 658 -8.00 26.78 -14.35
CA PHE A 658 -7.49 27.39 -13.13
C PHE A 658 -6.97 28.80 -13.41
N PHE A 659 -7.22 29.71 -12.47
CA PHE A 659 -6.59 31.02 -12.43
C PHE A 659 -6.08 31.35 -11.03
N ASP A 660 -5.01 32.14 -10.96
CA ASP A 660 -4.38 32.60 -9.72
C ASP A 660 -3.73 33.97 -9.90
N GLY A 661 -3.70 34.78 -8.85
CA GLY A 661 -3.03 36.07 -8.85
C GLY A 661 -3.39 36.94 -7.66
N VAL A 662 -3.05 38.22 -7.77
CA VAL A 662 -3.42 39.22 -6.76
C VAL A 662 -4.92 39.53 -6.87
N ALA A 663 -5.61 39.62 -5.72
CA ALA A 663 -7.01 39.98 -5.70
C ALA A 663 -7.22 41.40 -6.28
N PRO A 664 -8.14 41.55 -7.25
CA PRO A 664 -8.45 42.86 -7.80
C PRO A 664 -9.28 43.70 -6.83
N THR A 665 -9.52 44.96 -7.18
CA THR A 665 -10.45 45.82 -6.44
C THR A 665 -11.89 45.28 -6.54
N GLU A 666 -12.76 45.63 -5.59
CA GLU A 666 -14.18 45.22 -5.61
C GLU A 666 -14.89 45.58 -6.93
N HIS A 667 -14.53 46.71 -7.54
CA HIS A 667 -15.11 47.17 -8.79
C HIS A 667 -14.67 46.29 -9.97
N GLU A 668 -13.36 46.07 -10.13
CA GLU A 668 -12.79 45.16 -11.15
C GLU A 668 -13.35 43.73 -11.00
N TRP A 669 -13.48 43.24 -9.75
CA TRP A 669 -14.06 41.92 -9.48
C TRP A 669 -15.53 41.83 -9.85
N THR A 670 -16.30 42.89 -9.61
CA THR A 670 -17.73 42.92 -9.97
C THR A 670 -17.90 42.88 -11.49
N GLU A 671 -17.13 43.69 -12.24
CA GLU A 671 -17.16 43.70 -13.70
C GLU A 671 -16.75 42.33 -14.29
N PHE A 672 -15.70 41.72 -13.73
CA PHE A 672 -15.25 40.39 -14.14
C PHE A 672 -16.33 39.31 -13.94
N ASN A 673 -17.00 39.31 -12.78
CA ASN A 673 -18.11 38.39 -12.51
C ASN A 673 -19.30 38.59 -13.46
N GLU A 674 -19.65 39.85 -13.77
CA GLU A 674 -20.73 40.15 -14.71
C GLU A 674 -20.41 39.62 -16.12
N VAL A 675 -19.18 39.81 -16.60
CA VAL A 675 -18.71 39.33 -17.92
C VAL A 675 -18.85 37.81 -18.05
N LEU A 676 -18.44 37.06 -17.02
CA LEU A 676 -18.53 35.59 -17.01
C LEU A 676 -19.98 35.12 -16.84
N ALA A 677 -20.76 35.77 -15.97
CA ALA A 677 -22.16 35.43 -15.72
C ALA A 677 -23.05 35.64 -16.96
N GLU A 678 -22.86 36.73 -17.71
CA GLU A 678 -23.60 36.99 -18.96
C GLU A 678 -23.37 35.91 -20.03
N ARG A 679 -22.21 35.26 -19.99
CA ARG A 679 -21.83 34.15 -20.89
C ARG A 679 -22.23 32.78 -20.36
N GLY A 680 -22.74 32.72 -19.14
CA GLY A 680 -23.07 31.46 -18.46
C GLY A 680 -21.83 30.63 -18.12
N TRP A 681 -20.70 31.28 -17.83
CA TRP A 681 -19.45 30.63 -17.43
C TRP A 681 -19.31 30.68 -15.91
N PRO A 682 -19.76 29.64 -15.18
CA PRO A 682 -19.69 29.65 -13.73
C PRO A 682 -18.23 29.67 -13.26
N MET A 683 -18.00 30.42 -12.18
CA MET A 683 -16.70 30.54 -11.55
C MET A 683 -16.79 30.13 -10.08
N TRP A 684 -15.78 29.38 -9.62
CA TRP A 684 -15.59 29.02 -8.22
C TRP A 684 -14.31 29.67 -7.71
N VAL A 685 -14.42 30.40 -6.61
CA VAL A 685 -13.28 31.08 -5.97
C VAL A 685 -13.07 30.48 -4.59
N TYR A 686 -11.83 30.10 -4.32
CA TYR A 686 -11.46 29.33 -3.12
C TYR A 686 -10.56 30.12 -2.17
N SER A 687 -10.00 31.25 -2.62
CA SER A 687 -9.22 32.15 -1.78
C SER A 687 -10.08 32.79 -0.68
N ASP A 688 -9.59 32.74 0.56
CA ASP A 688 -10.15 33.44 1.71
C ASP A 688 -9.34 34.71 2.04
N GLU A 689 -9.68 35.40 3.14
CA GLU A 689 -8.96 36.62 3.59
C GLU A 689 -7.48 36.35 3.97
N ASN A 690 -7.06 35.08 4.11
CA ASN A 690 -5.71 34.70 4.50
C ASN A 690 -4.82 34.37 3.30
N TYR A 691 -5.40 34.09 2.14
CA TYR A 691 -4.66 33.88 0.91
C TYR A 691 -4.01 35.19 0.45
N GLY A 692 -2.70 35.15 0.22
CA GLY A 692 -1.93 36.33 -0.14
C GLY A 692 -0.72 36.00 -0.98
N VAL A 693 -0.44 36.88 -1.92
CA VAL A 693 0.59 36.74 -2.94
C VAL A 693 1.71 37.74 -2.68
N THR A 694 2.96 37.38 -2.97
CA THR A 694 4.10 38.28 -2.71
C THR A 694 4.33 39.20 -3.91
N HIS A 695 4.33 40.51 -3.67
CA HIS A 695 4.65 41.49 -4.71
C HIS A 695 6.14 41.33 -5.13
N PRO A 696 6.43 41.13 -6.43
CA PRO A 696 7.77 40.74 -6.91
C PRO A 696 8.87 41.77 -6.61
N VAL A 697 8.54 43.06 -6.63
CA VAL A 697 9.52 44.15 -6.42
C VAL A 697 9.61 44.61 -4.96
N SER A 698 8.48 44.85 -4.28
CA SER A 698 8.47 45.37 -2.90
C SER A 698 8.61 44.28 -1.83
N GLY A 699 8.32 43.02 -2.16
CA GLY A 699 8.23 41.92 -1.20
C GLY A 699 7.03 42.03 -0.26
N GLU A 700 6.10 42.96 -0.52
CA GLU A 700 4.88 43.14 0.26
C GLU A 700 3.90 41.99 0.00
N ARG A 701 3.22 41.52 1.05
CA ARG A 701 2.16 40.51 0.92
C ARG A 701 0.85 41.21 0.58
N LEU A 702 0.31 40.90 -0.59
CA LEU A 702 -0.96 41.42 -1.09
C LEU A 702 -2.06 40.36 -0.92
N PRO A 703 -3.35 40.75 -0.80
CA PRO A 703 -4.44 39.79 -0.88
C PRO A 703 -4.43 39.05 -2.22
N GLY A 704 -4.61 37.73 -2.21
CA GLY A 704 -4.61 36.90 -3.40
C GLY A 704 -6.02 36.46 -3.82
N VAL A 705 -6.17 36.01 -5.05
CA VAL A 705 -7.36 35.33 -5.54
C VAL A 705 -6.99 34.11 -6.38
N PHE A 706 -7.63 32.97 -6.13
CA PHE A 706 -7.50 31.80 -7.00
C PHE A 706 -8.83 31.06 -7.12
N GLY A 707 -9.01 30.40 -8.27
CA GLY A 707 -10.27 29.77 -8.60
C GLY A 707 -10.26 29.01 -9.90
N TRP A 708 -11.44 28.55 -10.29
CA TRP A 708 -11.69 27.83 -11.53
C TRP A 708 -12.83 28.48 -12.29
N ILE A 709 -12.68 28.58 -13.61
CA ILE A 709 -13.72 29.04 -14.53
C ILE A 709 -14.12 27.86 -15.40
N ALA A 710 -15.40 27.52 -15.41
CA ALA A 710 -15.91 26.43 -16.24
C ALA A 710 -16.65 26.96 -17.47
N VAL A 711 -16.32 26.41 -18.63
CA VAL A 711 -16.93 26.75 -19.91
C VAL A 711 -17.58 25.52 -20.55
N PRO A 712 -18.72 25.65 -21.24
CA PRO A 712 -19.34 24.53 -21.95
C PRO A 712 -18.47 24.08 -23.13
N PRO A 713 -18.60 22.84 -23.63
CA PRO A 713 -17.80 22.30 -24.73
C PRO A 713 -18.03 23.02 -26.07
N THR A 714 -19.02 23.91 -26.16
CA THR A 714 -19.24 24.78 -27.31
C THR A 714 -18.31 25.99 -27.35
N VAL A 715 -17.61 26.29 -26.25
CA VAL A 715 -16.68 27.41 -26.13
C VAL A 715 -15.27 26.89 -26.32
N GLU A 716 -14.56 27.45 -27.31
CA GLU A 716 -13.17 27.10 -27.57
C GLU A 716 -12.25 27.73 -26.51
N PRO A 717 -11.18 27.05 -26.08
CA PRO A 717 -10.23 27.62 -25.12
C PRO A 717 -9.69 29.00 -25.53
N ALA A 718 -9.48 29.23 -26.83
CA ALA A 718 -9.03 30.51 -27.37
C ALA A 718 -10.04 31.65 -27.14
N GLU A 719 -11.35 31.34 -27.09
CA GLU A 719 -12.39 32.33 -26.78
C GLU A 719 -12.34 32.72 -25.31
N LEU A 720 -12.17 31.74 -24.41
CA LEU A 720 -12.00 32.01 -22.99
C LEU A 720 -10.74 32.85 -22.75
N ASP A 721 -9.60 32.47 -23.31
CA ASP A 721 -8.33 33.19 -23.16
C ASP A 721 -8.46 34.67 -23.59
N ALA A 722 -9.07 34.92 -24.75
CA ALA A 722 -9.30 36.28 -25.23
C ALA A 722 -10.23 37.10 -24.32
N VAL A 723 -11.25 36.48 -23.74
CA VAL A 723 -12.17 37.16 -22.80
C VAL A 723 -11.47 37.44 -21.47
N LEU A 724 -10.65 36.51 -20.97
CA LEU A 724 -9.90 36.72 -19.73
C LEU A 724 -8.83 37.81 -19.91
N ASP A 725 -8.13 37.84 -21.03
CA ASP A 725 -7.13 38.87 -21.31
C ASP A 725 -7.77 40.26 -21.41
N ASP A 726 -8.89 40.40 -22.14
CA ASP A 726 -9.65 41.66 -22.26
C ASP A 726 -10.22 42.12 -20.91
N ALA A 727 -10.80 41.20 -20.12
CA ALA A 727 -11.41 41.53 -18.84
C ALA A 727 -10.40 41.87 -17.74
N THR A 728 -9.13 41.47 -17.91
CA THR A 728 -8.05 41.69 -16.93
C THR A 728 -6.98 42.68 -17.40
N GLU A 729 -7.06 43.20 -18.64
CA GLU A 729 -6.04 44.06 -19.26
C GLU A 729 -5.67 45.28 -18.39
N GLN A 730 -6.67 45.87 -17.74
CA GLN A 730 -6.52 47.11 -16.95
C GLN A 730 -6.20 46.87 -15.48
N TRP A 731 -6.11 45.61 -15.04
CA TRP A 731 -5.89 45.31 -13.64
C TRP A 731 -4.51 45.77 -13.19
N THR A 732 -4.46 46.31 -11.98
CA THR A 732 -3.21 46.84 -11.40
C THR A 732 -2.15 45.75 -11.24
N HIS A 733 -2.58 44.52 -10.97
CA HIS A 733 -1.73 43.34 -10.85
C HIS A 733 -2.28 42.22 -11.73
N PRO A 734 -1.40 41.45 -12.41
CA PRO A 734 -1.84 40.42 -13.32
C PRO A 734 -2.37 39.18 -12.60
N VAL A 735 -3.36 38.54 -13.21
CA VAL A 735 -3.78 37.16 -12.94
C VAL A 735 -3.21 36.25 -14.03
N THR A 736 -3.00 34.97 -13.71
CA THR A 736 -2.47 33.99 -14.63
C THR A 736 -3.34 32.75 -14.73
N TRP A 737 -3.42 32.17 -15.92
CA TRP A 737 -4.11 30.91 -16.25
C TRP A 737 -3.21 30.04 -17.13
N VAL A 738 -2.04 29.65 -16.58
CA VAL A 738 -0.94 29.01 -17.32
C VAL A 738 -1.39 27.84 -18.19
N ASP A 739 -2.26 26.97 -17.67
CA ASP A 739 -2.71 25.78 -18.40
C ASP A 739 -3.61 26.11 -19.59
N LEU A 740 -4.43 27.17 -19.49
CA LEU A 740 -5.24 27.67 -20.59
C LEU A 740 -4.35 28.29 -21.67
N ALA A 741 -3.37 29.11 -21.28
CA ALA A 741 -2.40 29.69 -22.20
C ALA A 741 -1.60 28.60 -22.95
N ARG A 742 -1.21 27.52 -22.27
CA ARG A 742 -0.56 26.34 -22.88
C ARG A 742 -1.45 25.63 -23.88
N GLU A 743 -2.74 25.50 -23.59
CA GLU A 743 -3.69 24.86 -24.50
C GLU A 743 -3.90 25.67 -25.78
N VAL A 744 -4.06 26.97 -25.64
CA VAL A 744 -4.28 27.88 -26.77
C VAL A 744 -2.97 28.10 -27.55
N GLY A 745 -1.82 27.90 -26.91
CA GLY A 745 -0.50 28.17 -27.47
C GLY A 745 -0.20 29.66 -27.60
N VAL A 746 -0.81 30.48 -26.75
CA VAL A 746 -0.74 31.95 -26.77
C VAL A 746 -0.15 32.45 -25.45
N GLU A 747 0.85 33.33 -25.54
CA GLU A 747 1.49 34.02 -24.40
C GLU A 747 1.91 33.15 -23.20
N VAL A 748 2.23 31.86 -23.41
CA VAL A 748 2.63 30.91 -22.35
C VAL A 748 3.74 31.48 -21.47
N GLU A 749 4.79 32.06 -22.09
CA GLU A 749 5.93 32.65 -21.38
C GLU A 749 5.53 33.84 -20.48
N ARG A 750 4.48 34.59 -20.83
CA ARG A 750 3.95 35.68 -19.98
C ARG A 750 3.35 35.10 -18.72
N HIS A 751 2.51 34.08 -18.85
CA HIS A 751 1.83 33.42 -17.74
C HIS A 751 2.78 32.70 -16.79
N GLU A 752 3.78 31.98 -17.32
CA GLU A 752 4.81 31.32 -16.52
C GLU A 752 5.70 32.32 -15.77
N ARG A 753 6.02 33.45 -16.40
CA ARG A 753 6.75 34.54 -15.75
C ARG A 753 5.94 35.16 -14.61
N ILE A 754 4.65 35.44 -14.80
CA ILE A 754 3.77 35.98 -13.75
C ILE A 754 3.75 35.02 -12.55
N ALA A 755 3.50 33.73 -12.79
CA ALA A 755 3.50 32.72 -11.72
C ALA A 755 4.81 32.71 -10.94
N LYS A 756 5.95 32.71 -11.65
CA LYS A 756 7.27 32.72 -11.02
C LYS A 756 7.58 33.99 -10.24
N GLU A 757 7.24 35.16 -10.78
CA GLU A 757 7.54 36.46 -10.15
C GLU A 757 6.72 36.68 -8.88
N TYR A 758 5.46 36.25 -8.89
CA TYR A 758 4.53 36.42 -7.77
C TYR A 758 4.55 35.25 -6.77
N GLY A 759 5.20 34.13 -7.11
CA GLY A 759 5.33 32.94 -6.27
C GLY A 759 4.05 32.12 -6.17
N LEU A 760 3.35 31.99 -7.30
CA LEU A 760 2.07 31.27 -7.49
C LEU A 760 2.31 29.79 -7.84
#